data_AF-A0A0D9XRC4-F1
#
_entry.id   AF-A0A0D9XRC4-F1
#
_cell.length_a   1.000
_cell.length_b   1.000
_cell.length_c   1.000
_cell.angle_alpha   90.00
_cell.angle_beta   90.00
_cell.angle_gamma   90.00
#
_symmetry.space_group_name_H-M   'P 1'
#
loop_
_entity.id
_entity.type
_entity.pdbx_description
1 polymer ?
#
loop_
_entity_poly.entity_id
_entity_poly.type
_entity_poly.pdbx_seq_one_letter_code
_entity_poly.pdbx_strand_id
1 'polypeptide(L)'
;MAGHEAHTIEVPNDAELLQAQADLWRHSLYYLTSMGLRCAIKLGIPTAIHRLGGAASVHDLITKLSLPAGKEPFLRRLMRVLVTSGVFAADGRPGARSTVDVERYRLTPLSRILVDGVVADEHHSQTSFVLAATSRHYLEASLGLDEWFRKDVPEGEPLPSPFEDVHGAALFDESTPLLDPELDAVVNEGLAAHDNLGIGTILRECRNLFRGVKSLTDCCGGDGTTARAVVKAYPHIKCTVLDLPKVIDKAPKDDGVNYVAGDLFHTVPPSQAVMLKLVLHHWSDDDCVKILAQCRKAIPSREEGGKVIIIEILVGPSLGPVMFEAQLMMDMLMLVNTRGRQRDESDWENLFLKAGFSDYKIVKMLGARGPSHLIPPTDDELLQAQADLWRHSLSYLTPMALRCAVKLGIPTAIHRAGGQSTLPDLITSLSLPSSKLPFLRRLMRLLVNSDIFTLTTTTTTGVHVYGLTPLSLFLVDGAYFADADVDDGHTNQSAFVLAATSPHYVEAALGLDDWFRADDDYVSPFEAAHDAPLLHETRAVADAELSALVGEALVAQNHMGIGLALRESRAVFEGMESLVDCGGGDGATARAIVRAFPGIRCTVLDLPQVIDTAPKVTDAGVEFVAGDMFSHVPPAQAVLLKYVLSHWSDEECVKILTQCKKAIPSREAGGKVIIKDVVVGTSSGQMLEAELLMDMAMMVMTSGRERDEQEWHEIFTNSGFSDYKIMNKLVSAALSH
;
A
#
# COMPACT_ATOMS: atom_id res chain seq x y z
N MET A 1 -20.35 -27.10 30.72
CA MET A 1 -20.73 -25.68 30.69
C MET A 1 -19.65 -24.89 31.37
N ALA A 2 -18.59 -24.52 30.64
CA ALA A 2 -17.61 -23.54 31.08
C ALA A 2 -18.10 -22.20 30.53
N GLY A 3 -18.38 -21.24 31.42
CA GLY A 3 -18.79 -19.91 31.01
C GLY A 3 -17.69 -19.26 30.20
N HIS A 4 -18.02 -18.78 29.00
CA HIS A 4 -17.22 -17.77 28.33
C HIS A 4 -17.34 -16.51 29.18
N GLU A 5 -16.30 -16.14 29.93
CA GLU A 5 -16.13 -14.76 30.36
C GLU A 5 -16.00 -13.94 29.08
N ALA A 6 -17.04 -13.18 28.75
CA ALA A 6 -16.97 -12.22 27.66
C ALA A 6 -15.91 -11.19 28.04
N HIS A 7 -14.75 -11.24 27.37
CA HIS A 7 -13.81 -10.14 27.42
C HIS A 7 -14.51 -8.92 26.85
N THR A 8 -14.81 -7.93 27.68
CA THR A 8 -15.29 -6.64 27.25
C THR A 8 -14.23 -6.01 26.36
N ILE A 9 -14.59 -5.65 25.13
CA ILE A 9 -13.74 -4.88 24.23
C ILE A 9 -13.40 -3.58 24.95
N GLU A 10 -12.11 -3.35 25.20
CA GLU A 10 -11.64 -2.11 25.81
C GLU A 10 -11.95 -0.95 24.86
N VAL A 11 -12.64 0.07 25.37
CA VAL A 11 -13.02 1.24 24.57
C VAL A 11 -11.76 2.07 24.32
N PRO A 12 -11.34 2.30 23.07
CA PRO A 12 -10.15 3.08 22.77
C PRO A 12 -10.30 4.52 23.28
N ASN A 13 -9.20 5.11 23.76
CA ASN A 13 -9.18 6.51 24.14
C ASN A 13 -9.04 7.45 22.92
N ASP A 14 -9.24 8.75 23.14
CA ASP A 14 -9.23 9.77 22.09
C ASP A 14 -7.93 9.80 21.27
N ALA A 15 -6.77 9.60 21.90
CA ALA A 15 -5.48 9.58 21.20
C ALA A 15 -5.33 8.32 20.34
N GLU A 16 -5.81 7.17 20.82
CA GLU A 16 -5.82 5.91 20.06
C GLU A 16 -6.72 6.00 18.84
N LEU A 17 -7.89 6.65 18.95
CA LEU A 17 -8.80 6.85 17.82
C LEU A 17 -8.22 7.78 16.75
N LEU A 18 -7.54 8.84 17.19
CA LEU A 18 -6.83 9.75 16.29
C LEU A 18 -5.68 9.06 15.53
N GLN A 19 -4.95 8.19 16.21
CA GLN A 19 -3.89 7.40 15.59
C GLN A 19 -4.48 6.36 14.64
N ALA A 20 -5.54 5.65 15.06
CA ALA A 20 -6.25 4.68 14.25
C ALA A 20 -6.84 5.28 12.97
N GLN A 21 -7.31 6.53 13.00
CA GLN A 21 -7.73 7.26 11.80
C GLN A 21 -6.56 7.46 10.83
N ALA A 22 -5.42 7.95 11.33
CA ALA A 22 -4.23 8.15 10.50
C ALA A 22 -3.73 6.83 9.91
N ASP A 23 -3.72 5.75 10.70
CA ASP A 23 -3.34 4.43 10.23
C ASP A 23 -4.33 3.87 9.21
N LEU A 24 -5.64 4.12 9.37
CA LEU A 24 -6.64 3.72 8.38
C LEU A 24 -6.40 4.40 7.03
N TRP A 25 -6.14 5.71 7.01
CA TRP A 25 -5.78 6.44 5.80
C TRP A 25 -4.50 5.88 5.18
N ARG A 26 -3.44 5.75 5.99
CA ARG A 26 -2.16 5.21 5.56
C ARG A 26 -2.32 3.84 4.91
N HIS A 27 -3.00 2.90 5.57
CA HIS A 27 -3.19 1.55 5.04
C HIS A 27 -4.09 1.48 3.81
N SER A 28 -5.14 2.31 3.74
CA SER A 28 -6.06 2.35 2.58
C SER A 28 -5.40 2.96 1.34
N LEU A 29 -4.49 3.91 1.54
CA LEU A 29 -3.82 4.66 0.46
C LEU A 29 -2.39 4.18 0.18
N TYR A 30 -1.88 3.17 0.88
CA TYR A 30 -0.48 2.75 0.78
C TYR A 30 -0.05 2.26 -0.62
N TYR A 31 -1.02 1.93 -1.49
CA TYR A 31 -0.76 1.58 -2.89
C TYR A 31 -0.20 2.78 -3.68
N LEU A 32 -0.50 4.02 -3.26
CA LEU A 32 0.04 5.22 -3.90
C LEU A 32 1.56 5.32 -3.78
N THR A 33 2.17 4.72 -2.75
CA THR A 33 3.64 4.58 -2.68
C THR A 33 4.18 3.69 -3.81
N SER A 34 3.53 2.53 -4.07
CA SER A 34 3.90 1.67 -5.21
C SER A 34 3.69 2.38 -6.54
N MET A 35 2.55 3.06 -6.72
CA MET A 35 2.24 3.79 -7.96
C MET A 35 3.15 5.00 -8.17
N GLY A 36 3.52 5.69 -7.08
CA GLY A 36 4.50 6.77 -7.12
C GLY A 36 5.89 6.29 -7.50
N LEU A 37 6.33 5.15 -6.96
CA LEU A 37 7.61 4.54 -7.34
C LEU A 37 7.61 4.10 -8.81
N ARG A 38 6.53 3.43 -9.26
CA ARG A 38 6.30 3.06 -10.65
C ARG A 38 6.37 4.29 -11.57
N CYS A 39 5.66 5.35 -11.22
CA CYS A 39 5.65 6.62 -11.95
C CYS A 39 7.06 7.22 -12.03
N ALA A 40 7.79 7.30 -10.91
CA ALA A 40 9.15 7.82 -10.92
C ALA A 40 10.11 7.02 -11.82
N ILE A 41 9.97 5.69 -11.85
CA ILE A 41 10.75 4.81 -12.74
C ILE A 41 10.40 5.06 -14.20
N LYS A 42 9.11 5.04 -14.56
CA LYS A 42 8.65 5.25 -15.93
C LYS A 42 8.94 6.67 -16.45
N LEU A 43 8.92 7.67 -15.57
CA LEU A 43 9.35 9.02 -15.89
C LEU A 43 10.87 9.10 -16.09
N GLY A 44 11.65 8.17 -15.53
CA GLY A 44 13.10 8.14 -15.60
C GLY A 44 13.78 9.01 -14.53
N ILE A 45 13.11 9.31 -13.42
CA ILE A 45 13.59 10.20 -12.36
C ILE A 45 14.93 9.72 -11.77
N PRO A 46 15.11 8.44 -11.34
CA PRO A 46 16.40 7.99 -10.78
C PRO A 46 17.57 8.25 -11.73
N THR A 47 17.39 7.88 -13.00
CA THR A 47 18.39 8.07 -14.06
C THR A 47 18.63 9.55 -14.38
N ALA A 48 17.61 10.40 -14.33
CA ALA A 48 17.74 11.84 -14.51
C ALA A 48 18.57 12.48 -13.40
N ILE A 49 18.29 12.16 -12.13
CA ILE A 49 19.07 12.63 -10.97
C ILE A 49 20.53 12.18 -11.11
N HIS A 50 20.76 10.92 -11.48
CA HIS A 50 22.12 10.39 -11.72
C HIS A 50 22.86 11.21 -12.78
N ARG A 51 22.24 11.43 -13.95
CA ARG A 51 22.82 12.18 -15.08
C ARG A 51 23.03 13.67 -14.80
N LEU A 52 22.32 14.22 -13.82
CA LEU A 52 22.47 15.61 -13.35
C LEU A 52 23.55 15.77 -12.27
N GLY A 53 24.35 14.72 -12.00
CA GLY A 53 25.44 14.77 -11.03
C GLY A 53 25.04 14.32 -9.63
N GLY A 54 23.91 13.61 -9.49
CA GLY A 54 23.48 12.95 -8.24
C GLY A 54 22.55 13.79 -7.36
N ALA A 55 22.24 15.03 -7.73
CA ALA A 55 21.26 15.88 -7.06
C ALA A 55 20.50 16.75 -8.07
N ALA A 56 19.18 16.87 -7.96
CA ALA A 56 18.35 17.66 -8.88
C ALA A 56 17.21 18.37 -8.14
N SER A 57 16.89 19.60 -8.51
CA SER A 57 15.63 20.25 -8.11
C SER A 57 14.44 19.73 -8.93
N VAL A 58 13.20 20.00 -8.53
CA VAL A 58 12.02 19.68 -9.38
C VAL A 58 12.13 20.36 -10.74
N HIS A 59 12.57 21.62 -10.79
CA HIS A 59 12.75 22.34 -12.05
C HIS A 59 13.79 21.67 -12.97
N ASP A 60 14.90 21.19 -12.40
CA ASP A 60 15.91 20.41 -13.14
C ASP A 60 15.29 19.14 -13.73
N LEU A 61 14.43 18.46 -12.96
CA LEU A 61 13.74 17.23 -13.40
C LEU A 61 12.72 17.51 -14.51
N ILE A 62 11.86 18.52 -14.36
CA ILE A 62 10.91 18.95 -15.41
C ILE A 62 11.65 19.19 -16.73
N THR A 63 12.74 19.95 -16.67
CA THR A 63 13.56 20.26 -17.84
C THR A 63 14.23 19.02 -18.42
N LYS A 64 14.87 18.20 -17.56
CA LYS A 64 15.63 17.03 -18.01
C LYS A 64 14.75 15.93 -18.60
N LEU A 65 13.53 15.78 -18.08
CA LEU A 65 12.56 14.78 -18.50
C LEU A 65 11.60 15.29 -19.57
N SER A 66 11.69 16.58 -19.94
CA SER A 66 10.81 17.24 -20.92
C SER A 66 9.33 17.15 -20.53
N LEU A 67 9.03 17.36 -19.26
CA LEU A 67 7.66 17.40 -18.75
C LEU A 67 7.04 18.81 -18.91
N PRO A 68 5.71 18.94 -19.05
CA PRO A 68 5.07 20.25 -19.08
C PRO A 68 5.34 21.06 -17.82
N ALA A 69 5.59 22.36 -17.96
CA ALA A 69 5.92 23.23 -16.82
C ALA A 69 4.80 23.31 -15.76
N GLY A 70 3.54 23.20 -16.20
CA GLY A 70 2.38 23.14 -15.30
C GLY A 70 2.38 21.91 -14.37
N LYS A 71 3.18 20.87 -14.66
CA LYS A 71 3.29 19.67 -13.84
C LYS A 71 4.24 19.83 -12.64
N GLU A 72 4.93 20.98 -12.52
CA GLU A 72 5.91 21.21 -11.44
C GLU A 72 5.33 21.06 -10.01
N PRO A 73 4.14 21.62 -9.67
CA PRO A 73 3.57 21.46 -8.33
C PRO A 73 3.23 19.99 -8.00
N PHE A 74 2.75 19.25 -8.99
CA PHE A 74 2.38 17.84 -8.84
C PHE A 74 3.61 16.94 -8.69
N LEU A 75 4.69 17.25 -9.42
CA LEU A 75 5.96 16.53 -9.27
C LEU A 75 6.56 16.76 -7.87
N ARG A 76 6.40 17.95 -7.27
CA ARG A 76 6.79 18.19 -5.86
C ARG A 76 6.02 17.27 -4.90
N ARG A 77 4.72 17.09 -5.10
CA ARG A 77 3.86 16.22 -4.26
C ARG A 77 4.30 14.76 -4.35
N LEU A 78 4.51 14.26 -5.57
CA LEU A 78 5.07 12.92 -5.80
C LEU A 78 6.43 12.73 -5.10
N MET A 79 7.34 13.69 -5.26
CA MET A 79 8.68 13.60 -4.66
C MET A 79 8.63 13.65 -3.13
N ARG A 80 7.70 14.40 -2.51
CA ARG A 80 7.52 14.42 -1.05
C ARG A 80 7.17 13.04 -0.49
N VAL A 81 6.22 12.33 -1.12
CA VAL A 81 5.88 10.95 -0.72
C VAL A 81 7.10 10.05 -0.84
N LEU A 82 7.79 10.07 -1.98
CA LEU A 82 8.95 9.21 -2.23
C LEU A 82 10.16 9.54 -1.33
N VAL A 83 10.33 10.80 -0.92
CA VAL A 83 11.35 11.19 0.07
C VAL A 83 10.99 10.71 1.46
N THR A 84 9.75 10.93 1.91
CA THR A 84 9.29 10.47 3.23
C THR A 84 9.33 8.95 3.34
N SER A 85 9.07 8.22 2.25
CA SER A 85 9.21 6.77 2.19
C SER A 85 10.68 6.28 2.12
N GLY A 86 11.66 7.16 1.91
CA GLY A 86 13.09 6.80 1.83
C GLY A 86 13.58 6.37 0.44
N VAL A 87 12.75 6.48 -0.59
CA VAL A 87 13.13 6.20 -2.00
C VAL A 87 14.14 7.22 -2.50
N PHE A 88 13.94 8.50 -2.18
CA PHE A 88 14.90 9.57 -2.42
C PHE A 88 15.26 10.27 -1.10
N ALA A 89 16.35 11.03 -1.11
CA ALA A 89 16.68 11.95 -0.04
C ALA A 89 16.50 13.39 -0.53
N ALA A 90 16.27 14.34 0.37
CA ALA A 90 16.21 15.77 0.03
C ALA A 90 17.24 16.58 0.84
N ASP A 91 17.83 17.60 0.22
CA ASP A 91 18.67 18.60 0.85
C ASP A 91 17.80 19.74 1.39
N GLY A 92 17.63 19.80 2.71
CA GLY A 92 16.86 20.84 3.41
C GLY A 92 16.28 20.31 4.72
N ARG A 93 16.13 21.16 5.74
CA ARG A 93 15.30 20.79 6.91
C ARG A 93 13.83 20.82 6.50
N PRO A 94 13.00 19.85 6.92
CA PRO A 94 11.56 19.96 6.80
C PRO A 94 11.12 21.30 7.40
N GLY A 95 10.42 22.14 6.62
CA GLY A 95 9.90 23.43 7.08
C GLY A 95 10.85 24.64 7.07
N ALA A 96 12.10 24.51 6.62
CA ALA A 96 12.99 25.66 6.47
C ALA A 96 13.03 26.15 5.01
N ARG A 97 12.07 26.97 4.60
CA ARG A 97 12.24 27.82 3.40
C ARG A 97 13.24 28.93 3.71
N SER A 98 14.53 28.62 3.66
CA SER A 98 15.54 29.62 3.32
C SER A 98 15.22 30.11 1.90
N THR A 99 15.09 31.42 1.71
CA THR A 99 14.87 32.05 0.40
C THR A 99 16.07 31.90 -0.55
N VAL A 100 17.07 31.08 -0.19
CA VAL A 100 18.35 30.94 -0.91
C VAL A 100 18.63 29.50 -1.38
N ASP A 101 17.99 28.46 -0.82
CA ASP A 101 18.25 27.06 -1.22
C ASP A 101 17.00 26.39 -1.81
N VAL A 102 17.05 26.09 -3.11
CA VAL A 102 16.06 25.26 -3.81
C VAL A 102 16.21 23.83 -3.30
N GLU A 103 15.13 23.22 -2.78
CA GLU A 103 15.11 21.81 -2.38
C GLU A 103 15.65 20.92 -3.52
N ARG A 104 16.69 20.14 -3.22
CA ARG A 104 17.30 19.21 -4.19
C ARG A 104 17.09 17.78 -3.72
N TYR A 105 16.70 16.90 -4.63
CA TYR A 105 16.54 15.47 -4.40
C TYR A 105 17.79 14.71 -4.81
N ARG A 106 18.18 13.72 -4.00
CA ARG A 106 19.36 12.88 -4.15
C ARG A 106 18.98 11.41 -4.15
N LEU A 107 19.82 10.58 -4.79
CA LEU A 107 19.65 9.13 -4.78
C LEU A 107 20.04 8.53 -3.41
N THR A 108 19.23 7.59 -2.94
CA THR A 108 19.50 6.69 -1.80
C THR A 108 20.03 5.35 -2.33
N PRO A 109 20.50 4.42 -1.48
CA PRO A 109 20.81 3.05 -1.91
C PRO A 109 19.67 2.39 -2.70
N LEU A 110 18.41 2.62 -2.29
CA LEU A 110 17.23 2.13 -2.99
C LEU A 110 17.09 2.73 -4.40
N SER A 111 17.10 4.05 -4.55
CA SER A 111 16.94 4.66 -5.89
C SER A 111 18.16 4.46 -6.79
N ARG A 112 19.34 4.12 -6.25
CA ARG A 112 20.53 3.76 -7.03
C ARG A 112 20.37 2.44 -7.79
N ILE A 113 19.75 1.43 -7.19
CA ILE A 113 19.49 0.15 -7.87
C ILE A 113 18.38 0.25 -8.93
N LEU A 114 17.81 1.44 -9.14
CA LEU A 114 16.83 1.77 -10.16
C LEU A 114 17.39 2.65 -11.29
N VAL A 115 18.70 2.96 -11.26
CA VAL A 115 19.34 3.75 -12.31
C VAL A 115 19.59 2.86 -13.53
N ASP A 116 19.01 3.26 -14.65
CA ASP A 116 19.18 2.56 -15.92
C ASP A 116 20.52 2.92 -16.61
N GLY A 117 21.07 1.94 -17.33
CA GLY A 117 22.30 2.09 -18.13
C GLY A 117 23.61 2.13 -17.34
N VAL A 118 23.58 2.02 -16.02
CA VAL A 118 24.78 1.84 -15.19
C VAL A 118 24.99 0.35 -14.97
N VAL A 119 25.67 -0.29 -15.91
CA VAL A 119 26.10 -1.68 -15.77
C VAL A 119 27.28 -1.71 -14.80
N ALA A 120 27.01 -2.00 -13.53
CA ALA A 120 28.05 -2.54 -12.67
C ALA A 120 28.09 -4.05 -12.90
N ASP A 121 29.28 -4.64 -13.02
CA ASP A 121 29.52 -6.09 -13.17
C ASP A 121 28.76 -6.99 -12.17
N GLU A 122 28.16 -6.40 -11.13
CA GLU A 122 27.48 -7.07 -10.01
C GLU A 122 26.05 -6.56 -9.73
N HIS A 123 25.53 -5.56 -10.46
CA HIS A 123 24.22 -4.95 -10.16
C HIS A 123 23.34 -4.76 -11.40
N HIS A 124 22.28 -5.55 -11.50
CA HIS A 124 21.22 -5.35 -12.49
C HIS A 124 20.22 -4.32 -11.98
N SER A 125 19.84 -3.39 -12.86
CA SER A 125 18.73 -2.46 -12.57
C SER A 125 17.48 -3.26 -12.17
N GLN A 126 16.84 -2.85 -11.08
CA GLN A 126 15.63 -3.49 -10.57
C GLN A 126 14.36 -2.85 -11.12
N THR A 127 14.46 -1.97 -12.12
CA THR A 127 13.31 -1.32 -12.76
C THR A 127 12.29 -2.32 -13.27
N SER A 128 12.70 -3.37 -13.99
CA SER A 128 11.77 -4.37 -14.53
C SER A 128 11.04 -5.15 -13.43
N PHE A 129 11.69 -5.40 -12.28
CA PHE A 129 11.02 -6.01 -11.12
C PHE A 129 9.87 -5.14 -10.61
N VAL A 130 10.11 -3.84 -10.42
CA VAL A 130 9.05 -2.92 -9.97
C VAL A 130 7.92 -2.85 -11.00
N LEU A 131 8.26 -2.74 -12.28
CA LEU A 131 7.26 -2.63 -13.36
C LEU A 131 6.40 -3.90 -13.49
N ALA A 132 6.99 -5.07 -13.31
CA ALA A 132 6.28 -6.35 -13.28
C ALA A 132 5.37 -6.48 -12.04
N ALA A 133 5.93 -6.22 -10.85
CA ALA A 133 5.22 -6.30 -9.58
C ALA A 133 4.04 -5.32 -9.47
N THR A 134 4.12 -4.19 -10.19
CA THR A 134 3.08 -3.17 -10.27
C THR A 134 2.30 -3.20 -11.58
N SER A 135 2.31 -4.32 -12.31
CA SER A 135 1.56 -4.46 -13.55
C SER A 135 0.05 -4.43 -13.29
N ARG A 136 -0.71 -4.01 -14.30
CA ARG A 136 -2.18 -3.96 -14.27
C ARG A 136 -2.77 -5.32 -13.87
N HIS A 137 -2.31 -6.40 -14.50
CA HIS A 137 -2.77 -7.76 -14.25
C HIS A 137 -2.54 -8.22 -12.80
N TYR A 138 -1.43 -7.83 -12.16
CA TYR A 138 -1.16 -8.17 -10.74
C TYR A 138 -2.10 -7.43 -9.79
N LEU A 139 -2.42 -6.16 -10.09
CA LEU A 139 -3.36 -5.35 -9.33
C LEU A 139 -4.79 -5.87 -9.47
N GLU A 140 -5.22 -6.21 -10.68
CA GLU A 140 -6.54 -6.83 -10.96
C GLU A 140 -6.72 -8.14 -10.21
N ALA A 141 -5.72 -9.02 -10.23
CA ALA A 141 -5.73 -10.27 -9.46
C ALA A 141 -5.84 -10.02 -7.94
N SER A 142 -5.25 -8.93 -7.45
CA SER A 142 -5.30 -8.56 -6.03
C SER A 142 -6.64 -7.94 -5.63
N LEU A 143 -7.29 -7.20 -6.52
CA LEU A 143 -8.62 -6.61 -6.31
C LEU A 143 -9.72 -7.66 -6.14
N GLY A 144 -9.56 -8.83 -6.78
CA GLY A 144 -10.48 -9.97 -6.74
C GLY A 144 -10.26 -10.97 -5.58
N LEU A 145 -9.38 -10.67 -4.62
CA LEU A 145 -9.01 -11.61 -3.55
C LEU A 145 -10.21 -12.13 -2.75
N ASP A 146 -11.18 -11.27 -2.43
CA ASP A 146 -12.35 -11.67 -1.62
C ASP A 146 -13.29 -12.61 -2.37
N GLU A 147 -13.43 -12.43 -3.68
CA GLU A 147 -14.19 -13.35 -4.54
C GLU A 147 -13.47 -14.69 -4.63
N TRP A 148 -12.16 -14.67 -4.83
CA TRP A 148 -11.33 -15.86 -4.83
C TRP A 148 -11.42 -16.64 -3.51
N PHE A 149 -11.47 -15.95 -2.37
CA PHE A 149 -11.65 -16.59 -1.06
C PHE A 149 -13.00 -17.29 -0.90
N ARG A 150 -14.07 -16.80 -1.54
CA ARG A 150 -15.40 -17.42 -1.48
C ARG A 150 -15.56 -18.61 -2.45
N LYS A 151 -14.74 -18.69 -3.50
CA LYS A 151 -14.77 -19.79 -4.46
C LYS A 151 -14.26 -21.08 -3.80
N ASP A 152 -15.07 -22.13 -3.91
CA ASP A 152 -14.66 -23.50 -3.60
C ASP A 152 -14.10 -24.16 -4.86
N VAL A 153 -13.23 -25.15 -4.68
CA VAL A 153 -12.65 -25.92 -5.80
C VAL A 153 -13.02 -27.38 -5.64
N PRO A 154 -13.46 -28.07 -6.70
CA PRO A 154 -13.79 -29.49 -6.65
C PRO A 154 -12.66 -30.33 -6.05
N GLU A 155 -13.04 -31.36 -5.31
CA GLU A 155 -12.07 -32.27 -4.69
C GLU A 155 -11.17 -32.92 -5.75
N GLY A 156 -9.85 -32.74 -5.61
CA GLY A 156 -8.85 -33.29 -6.52
C GLY A 156 -8.37 -32.36 -7.63
N GLU A 157 -8.98 -31.19 -7.81
CA GLU A 157 -8.46 -30.15 -8.71
C GLU A 157 -7.46 -29.24 -7.99
N PRO A 158 -6.38 -28.81 -8.66
CA PRO A 158 -5.44 -27.87 -8.07
C PRO A 158 -6.12 -26.50 -7.91
N LEU A 159 -6.05 -25.93 -6.71
CA LEU A 159 -6.55 -24.58 -6.45
C LEU A 159 -5.75 -23.57 -7.29
N PRO A 160 -6.36 -22.86 -8.26
CA PRO A 160 -5.66 -21.82 -9.00
C PRO A 160 -5.31 -20.65 -8.07
N SER A 161 -4.20 -19.98 -8.36
CA SER A 161 -3.90 -18.67 -7.78
C SER A 161 -4.95 -17.63 -8.20
N PRO A 162 -5.12 -16.53 -7.44
CA PRO A 162 -5.97 -15.41 -7.86
C PRO A 162 -5.66 -14.90 -9.27
N PHE A 163 -4.39 -14.84 -9.66
CA PHE A 163 -3.99 -14.45 -11.01
C PHE A 163 -4.53 -15.43 -12.07
N GLU A 164 -4.34 -16.74 -11.87
CA GLU A 164 -4.87 -17.76 -12.77
C GLU A 164 -6.40 -17.75 -12.85
N ASP A 165 -7.07 -17.53 -11.73
CA ASP A 165 -8.54 -17.49 -11.64
C ASP A 165 -9.15 -16.26 -12.35
N VAL A 166 -8.48 -15.11 -12.28
CA VAL A 166 -8.94 -13.87 -12.92
C VAL A 166 -8.61 -13.85 -14.41
N HIS A 167 -7.39 -14.27 -14.80
CA HIS A 167 -6.89 -14.09 -16.17
C HIS A 167 -6.94 -15.34 -17.03
N GLY A 168 -7.16 -16.53 -16.45
CA GLY A 168 -7.13 -17.79 -17.18
C GLY A 168 -5.74 -18.18 -17.71
N ALA A 169 -4.68 -17.54 -17.21
CA ALA A 169 -3.29 -17.78 -17.60
C ALA A 169 -2.41 -17.97 -16.35
N ALA A 170 -1.33 -18.75 -16.50
CA ALA A 170 -0.34 -18.93 -15.45
C ALA A 170 0.95 -18.20 -15.81
N LEU A 171 1.57 -17.52 -14.84
CA LEU A 171 2.86 -16.84 -15.07
C LEU A 171 3.94 -17.83 -15.52
N PHE A 172 4.81 -17.36 -16.42
CA PHE A 172 5.92 -18.12 -17.01
C PHE A 172 5.51 -19.33 -17.87
N ASP A 173 4.20 -19.55 -18.05
CA ASP A 173 3.62 -20.53 -18.95
C ASP A 173 3.38 -19.94 -20.36
N GLU A 174 3.13 -20.79 -21.35
CA GLU A 174 2.78 -20.38 -22.72
C GLU A 174 1.48 -19.58 -22.80
N SER A 175 0.61 -19.66 -21.79
CA SER A 175 -0.61 -18.84 -21.69
C SER A 175 -0.36 -17.36 -21.39
N THR A 176 0.75 -16.99 -20.71
CA THR A 176 1.04 -15.57 -20.40
C THR A 176 1.23 -14.70 -21.66
N PRO A 177 2.06 -15.07 -22.64
CA PRO A 177 2.20 -14.27 -23.86
C PRO A 177 0.94 -14.28 -24.74
N LEU A 178 0.00 -15.22 -24.54
CA LEU A 178 -1.31 -15.19 -25.20
C LEU A 178 -2.28 -14.20 -24.53
N LEU A 179 -2.13 -13.98 -23.23
CA LEU A 179 -2.85 -12.96 -22.47
C LEU A 179 -2.31 -11.56 -22.83
N ASP A 180 -1.01 -11.34 -22.62
CA ASP A 180 -0.34 -10.07 -22.85
C ASP A 180 1.18 -10.28 -23.07
N PRO A 181 1.69 -10.09 -24.30
CA PRO A 181 3.12 -10.19 -24.59
C PRO A 181 3.99 -9.17 -23.86
N GLU A 182 3.47 -7.98 -23.55
CA GLU A 182 4.22 -6.96 -22.81
C GLU A 182 4.35 -7.36 -21.33
N LEU A 183 3.29 -7.94 -20.76
CA LEU A 183 3.34 -8.56 -19.44
C LEU A 183 4.37 -9.69 -19.39
N ASP A 184 4.34 -10.61 -20.36
CA ASP A 184 5.31 -11.72 -20.42
C ASP A 184 6.74 -11.18 -20.43
N ALA A 185 7.03 -10.20 -21.29
CA ALA A 185 8.36 -9.59 -21.38
C ALA A 185 8.81 -8.98 -20.05
N VAL A 186 7.99 -8.09 -19.45
CA VAL A 186 8.38 -7.38 -18.22
C VAL A 186 8.50 -8.32 -17.02
N VAL A 187 7.65 -9.35 -16.93
CA VAL A 187 7.69 -10.33 -15.84
C VAL A 187 8.92 -11.22 -15.95
N ASN A 188 9.28 -11.68 -17.15
CA ASN A 188 10.52 -12.47 -17.34
C ASN A 188 11.78 -11.63 -17.06
N GLU A 189 11.81 -10.37 -17.51
CA GLU A 189 12.92 -9.45 -17.20
C GLU A 189 12.99 -9.12 -15.70
N GLY A 190 11.83 -8.89 -15.07
CA GLY A 190 11.73 -8.62 -13.64
C GLY A 190 12.18 -9.80 -12.79
N LEU A 191 11.79 -11.02 -13.16
CA LEU A 191 12.26 -12.25 -12.53
C LEU A 191 13.78 -12.36 -12.67
N ALA A 192 14.33 -12.20 -13.87
CA ALA A 192 15.78 -12.26 -14.09
C ALA A 192 16.55 -11.19 -13.29
N ALA A 193 16.01 -9.96 -13.19
CA ALA A 193 16.63 -8.89 -12.40
C ALA A 193 16.64 -9.23 -10.90
N HIS A 194 15.52 -9.73 -10.39
CA HIS A 194 15.37 -10.16 -9.00
C HIS A 194 16.27 -11.36 -8.66
N ASP A 195 16.30 -12.36 -9.54
CA ASP A 195 17.03 -13.60 -9.34
C ASP A 195 18.53 -13.44 -9.52
N ASN A 196 19.01 -12.39 -10.18
CA ASN A 196 20.44 -12.12 -10.25
C ASN A 196 20.91 -11.09 -9.23
N LEU A 197 20.00 -10.46 -8.47
CA LEU A 197 20.38 -9.54 -7.41
C LEU A 197 21.10 -10.27 -6.27
N GLY A 198 22.21 -9.69 -5.81
CA GLY A 198 22.94 -10.14 -4.62
C GLY A 198 23.78 -11.42 -4.80
N ILE A 199 23.87 -12.00 -6.01
CA ILE A 199 24.66 -13.23 -6.22
C ILE A 199 26.15 -13.02 -5.86
N GLY A 200 26.73 -11.86 -6.18
CA GLY A 200 28.10 -11.52 -5.81
C GLY A 200 28.32 -11.54 -4.28
N THR A 201 27.38 -10.96 -3.53
CA THR A 201 27.36 -10.98 -2.07
C THR A 201 27.30 -12.42 -1.54
N ILE A 202 26.42 -13.25 -2.09
CA ILE A 202 26.28 -14.67 -1.70
C ILE A 202 27.60 -15.42 -1.91
N LEU A 203 28.25 -15.25 -3.06
CA LEU A 203 29.52 -15.91 -3.36
C LEU A 203 30.65 -15.45 -2.43
N ARG A 204 30.64 -14.18 -2.00
CA ARG A 204 31.62 -13.61 -1.06
C ARG A 204 31.40 -14.10 0.38
N GLU A 205 30.19 -13.90 0.90
CA GLU A 205 29.85 -14.14 2.31
C GLU A 205 29.62 -15.64 2.59
N CYS A 206 29.05 -16.37 1.63
CA CYS A 206 28.73 -17.79 1.77
C CYS A 206 29.75 -18.71 1.08
N ARG A 207 31.02 -18.27 0.93
CA ARG A 207 32.10 -19.04 0.28
C ARG A 207 32.26 -20.48 0.75
N ASN A 208 31.91 -20.75 2.00
CA ASN A 208 32.00 -22.10 2.59
C ASN A 208 31.00 -23.08 1.98
N LEU A 209 29.89 -22.62 1.38
CA LEU A 209 28.91 -23.48 0.70
C LEU A 209 29.52 -24.16 -0.52
N PHE A 210 30.33 -23.42 -1.29
CA PHE A 210 30.97 -23.84 -2.53
C PHE A 210 32.31 -24.56 -2.32
N ARG A 211 32.85 -24.58 -1.09
CA ARG A 211 34.13 -25.22 -0.80
C ARG A 211 34.09 -26.71 -1.12
N GLY A 212 35.01 -27.16 -1.99
CA GLY A 212 35.17 -28.57 -2.35
C GLY A 212 34.15 -29.08 -3.38
N VAL A 213 33.28 -28.21 -3.89
CA VAL A 213 32.39 -28.52 -5.01
C VAL A 213 33.23 -28.53 -6.30
N LYS A 214 33.02 -29.52 -7.17
CA LYS A 214 33.71 -29.69 -8.46
C LYS A 214 32.77 -29.57 -9.64
N SER A 215 31.49 -29.87 -9.44
CA SER A 215 30.43 -29.78 -10.45
C SER A 215 29.15 -29.33 -9.79
N LEU A 216 28.47 -28.36 -10.39
CA LEU A 216 27.23 -27.77 -9.90
C LEU A 216 26.18 -27.77 -11.01
N THR A 217 24.97 -28.29 -10.74
CA THR A 217 23.79 -28.04 -11.59
C THR A 217 22.99 -26.89 -11.00
N ASP A 218 22.86 -25.79 -11.73
CA ASP A 218 21.99 -24.65 -11.42
C ASP A 218 20.63 -24.88 -12.07
N CYS A 219 19.61 -25.17 -11.27
CA CYS A 219 18.28 -25.52 -11.74
C CYS A 219 17.40 -24.28 -11.86
N CYS A 220 16.66 -24.16 -12.97
CA CYS A 220 15.97 -22.94 -13.39
C CYS A 220 16.93 -21.75 -13.45
N GLY A 221 18.16 -21.98 -13.92
CA GLY A 221 19.24 -20.98 -13.93
C GLY A 221 19.11 -19.92 -15.02
N GLY A 222 18.04 -19.95 -15.82
CA GLY A 222 17.73 -18.93 -16.82
C GLY A 222 18.80 -18.79 -17.89
N ASP A 223 19.26 -17.56 -18.08
CA ASP A 223 20.32 -17.20 -19.04
C ASP A 223 21.73 -17.59 -18.57
N GLY A 224 21.86 -18.23 -17.41
CA GLY A 224 23.13 -18.66 -16.83
C GLY A 224 23.91 -17.57 -16.11
N THR A 225 23.35 -16.38 -15.86
CA THR A 225 24.04 -15.29 -15.14
C THR A 225 24.58 -15.73 -13.79
N THR A 226 23.77 -16.44 -12.99
CA THR A 226 24.20 -16.98 -11.70
C THR A 226 25.30 -18.02 -11.85
N ALA A 227 25.15 -18.99 -12.77
CA ALA A 227 26.18 -19.98 -13.07
C ALA A 227 27.51 -19.35 -13.53
N ARG A 228 27.49 -18.33 -14.39
CA ARG A 228 28.68 -17.57 -14.80
C ARG A 228 29.35 -16.87 -13.63
N ALA A 229 28.58 -16.28 -12.72
CA ALA A 229 29.12 -15.67 -11.50
C ALA A 229 29.84 -16.71 -10.62
N VAL A 230 29.26 -17.92 -10.48
CA VAL A 230 29.89 -19.04 -9.78
C VAL A 230 31.20 -19.46 -10.47
N VAL A 231 31.22 -19.63 -11.79
CA VAL A 231 32.43 -19.99 -12.54
C VAL A 231 33.52 -18.91 -12.41
N LYS A 232 33.14 -17.63 -12.47
CA LYS A 232 34.07 -16.49 -12.28
C LYS A 232 34.69 -16.51 -10.87
N ALA A 233 33.88 -16.75 -9.83
CA ALA A 233 34.35 -16.81 -8.45
C ALA A 233 35.15 -18.10 -8.14
N TYR A 234 34.78 -19.22 -8.77
CA TYR A 234 35.33 -20.55 -8.53
C TYR A 234 35.61 -21.29 -9.86
N PRO A 235 36.71 -20.95 -10.57
CA PRO A 235 36.98 -21.49 -11.91
C PRO A 235 37.17 -23.01 -12.01
N HIS A 236 37.29 -23.69 -10.86
CA HIS A 236 37.40 -25.14 -10.78
C HIS A 236 36.04 -25.86 -10.75
N ILE A 237 34.94 -25.13 -10.56
CA ILE A 237 33.58 -25.68 -10.54
C ILE A 237 33.07 -25.71 -11.98
N LYS A 238 32.68 -26.90 -12.45
CA LYS A 238 31.96 -27.06 -13.72
C LYS A 238 30.47 -26.81 -13.48
N CYS A 239 29.93 -25.75 -14.08
CA CYS A 239 28.52 -25.42 -13.95
C CYS A 239 27.69 -25.95 -15.13
N THR A 240 26.55 -26.57 -14.82
CA THR A 240 25.49 -26.89 -15.78
C THR A 240 24.24 -26.11 -15.41
N VAL A 241 23.64 -25.37 -16.35
CA VAL A 241 22.34 -24.74 -16.19
C VAL A 241 21.27 -25.68 -16.74
N LEU A 242 20.30 -26.03 -15.91
CA LEU A 242 19.10 -26.76 -16.31
C LEU A 242 17.93 -25.77 -16.38
N ASP A 243 17.28 -25.66 -17.53
CA ASP A 243 16.06 -24.89 -17.68
C ASP A 243 15.18 -25.46 -18.82
N LEU A 244 13.96 -24.94 -18.97
CA LEU A 244 13.05 -25.34 -20.03
C LEU A 244 13.67 -25.09 -21.42
N PRO A 245 13.31 -25.89 -22.44
CA PRO A 245 13.84 -25.72 -23.80
C PRO A 245 13.74 -24.29 -24.33
N LYS A 246 12.58 -23.64 -24.15
CA LYS A 246 12.33 -22.26 -24.59
C LYS A 246 13.27 -21.21 -23.97
N VAL A 247 13.81 -21.49 -22.78
CA VAL A 247 14.75 -20.62 -22.06
C VAL A 247 16.17 -20.90 -22.54
N ILE A 248 16.56 -22.18 -22.58
CA ILE A 248 17.90 -22.61 -23.02
C ILE A 248 18.19 -22.24 -24.47
N ASP A 249 17.18 -22.24 -25.35
CA ASP A 249 17.34 -21.83 -26.76
C ASP A 249 17.81 -20.37 -26.91
N LYS A 250 17.58 -19.52 -25.90
CA LYS A 250 18.01 -18.12 -25.85
C LYS A 250 19.32 -17.91 -25.08
N ALA A 251 19.87 -18.96 -24.46
CA ALA A 251 21.05 -18.84 -23.62
C ALA A 251 22.33 -18.49 -24.42
N PRO A 252 23.29 -17.77 -23.82
CA PRO A 252 24.57 -17.48 -24.44
C PRO A 252 25.33 -18.76 -24.84
N LYS A 253 26.09 -18.68 -25.94
CA LYS A 253 26.97 -19.78 -26.40
C LYS A 253 28.43 -19.47 -26.03
N ASP A 254 29.20 -20.51 -25.71
CA ASP A 254 30.64 -20.46 -25.47
C ASP A 254 31.10 -19.57 -24.30
N ASP A 255 30.40 -19.61 -23.15
CA ASP A 255 30.68 -18.79 -21.96
C ASP A 255 31.25 -19.57 -20.75
N GLY A 256 31.66 -20.82 -20.95
CA GLY A 256 32.21 -21.68 -19.89
C GLY A 256 31.15 -22.37 -19.02
N VAL A 257 29.86 -22.20 -19.34
CA VAL A 257 28.73 -22.89 -18.70
C VAL A 257 28.14 -23.91 -19.69
N ASN A 258 27.72 -25.07 -19.16
CA ASN A 258 27.00 -26.07 -19.96
C ASN A 258 25.49 -25.86 -19.83
N TYR A 259 24.76 -25.75 -20.93
CA TYR A 259 23.31 -25.55 -20.91
C TYR A 259 22.59 -26.85 -21.27
N VAL A 260 21.60 -27.24 -20.47
CA VAL A 260 20.80 -28.45 -20.65
C VAL A 260 19.32 -28.09 -20.61
N ALA A 261 18.64 -28.31 -21.73
CA ALA A 261 17.20 -28.20 -21.82
C ALA A 261 16.53 -29.40 -21.12
N GLY A 262 15.59 -29.14 -20.22
CA GLY A 262 14.86 -30.19 -19.52
C GLY A 262 13.81 -29.66 -18.54
N ASP A 263 13.10 -30.59 -17.92
CA ASP A 263 12.10 -30.30 -16.89
C ASP A 263 12.57 -30.82 -15.53
N LEU A 264 12.62 -29.88 -14.56
CA LEU A 264 13.03 -30.10 -13.19
C LEU A 264 12.17 -31.16 -12.47
N PHE A 265 10.89 -31.33 -12.84
CA PHE A 265 10.02 -32.37 -12.28
C PHE A 265 10.38 -33.78 -12.73
N HIS A 266 11.07 -33.90 -13.86
CA HIS A 266 11.40 -35.18 -14.48
C HIS A 266 12.84 -35.61 -14.22
N THR A 267 13.84 -34.81 -14.61
CA THR A 267 15.25 -35.22 -14.51
C THR A 267 16.15 -34.01 -14.29
N VAL A 268 17.03 -34.13 -13.29
CA VAL A 268 18.09 -33.17 -13.01
C VAL A 268 19.43 -33.77 -13.44
N PRO A 269 20.27 -33.07 -14.23
CA PRO A 269 21.59 -33.54 -14.62
C PRO A 269 22.45 -33.90 -13.40
N PRO A 270 23.08 -35.10 -13.36
CA PRO A 270 23.90 -35.52 -12.24
C PRO A 270 25.07 -34.58 -11.98
N SER A 271 25.26 -34.20 -10.72
CA SER A 271 26.35 -33.32 -10.28
C SER A 271 26.62 -33.50 -8.79
N GLN A 272 27.82 -33.13 -8.35
CA GLN A 272 28.16 -33.14 -6.92
C GLN A 272 27.23 -32.23 -6.09
N ALA A 273 26.80 -31.09 -6.64
CA ALA A 273 25.85 -30.21 -5.99
C ALA A 273 24.76 -29.72 -6.94
N VAL A 274 23.53 -29.64 -6.45
CA VAL A 274 22.41 -29.01 -7.15
C VAL A 274 22.10 -27.69 -6.45
N MET A 275 21.91 -26.61 -7.20
CA MET A 275 21.50 -25.30 -6.69
C MET A 275 20.10 -24.96 -7.18
N LEU A 276 19.27 -24.47 -6.26
CA LEU A 276 17.93 -23.92 -6.50
C LEU A 276 17.91 -22.52 -5.89
N LYS A 277 17.95 -21.49 -6.74
CA LYS A 277 17.90 -20.09 -6.31
C LYS A 277 16.54 -19.50 -6.67
N LEU A 278 15.75 -19.14 -5.65
CA LEU A 278 14.43 -18.52 -5.81
C LEU A 278 13.50 -19.33 -6.73
N VAL A 279 13.57 -20.67 -6.63
CA VAL A 279 12.79 -21.58 -7.47
C VAL A 279 11.59 -22.10 -6.70
N LEU A 280 11.84 -22.62 -5.50
CA LEU A 280 10.88 -23.38 -4.72
C LEU A 280 9.77 -22.49 -4.15
N HIS A 281 9.99 -21.19 -4.03
CA HIS A 281 8.95 -20.26 -3.57
C HIS A 281 7.79 -20.06 -4.55
N HIS A 282 7.93 -20.47 -5.82
CA HIS A 282 6.87 -20.43 -6.84
C HIS A 282 5.92 -21.63 -6.78
N TRP A 283 6.31 -22.68 -6.04
CA TRP A 283 5.66 -23.98 -6.08
C TRP A 283 4.96 -24.33 -4.77
N SER A 284 3.92 -25.15 -4.89
CA SER A 284 3.23 -25.75 -3.74
C SER A 284 4.17 -26.66 -2.94
N ASP A 285 3.84 -26.95 -1.68
CA ASP A 285 4.66 -27.83 -0.84
C ASP A 285 4.82 -29.23 -1.45
N ASP A 286 3.77 -29.77 -2.08
CA ASP A 286 3.79 -31.07 -2.73
C ASP A 286 4.70 -31.08 -3.97
N ASP A 287 4.71 -29.99 -4.74
CA ASP A 287 5.58 -29.83 -5.89
C ASP A 287 7.04 -29.61 -5.47
N CYS A 288 7.29 -28.84 -4.40
CA CYS A 288 8.62 -28.72 -3.81
C CYS A 288 9.18 -30.08 -3.39
N VAL A 289 8.38 -30.96 -2.79
CA VAL A 289 8.82 -32.31 -2.42
C VAL A 289 9.21 -33.13 -3.65
N LYS A 290 8.44 -33.05 -4.75
CA LYS A 290 8.77 -33.73 -6.02
C LYS A 290 10.08 -33.22 -6.60
N ILE A 291 10.27 -31.90 -6.66
CA ILE A 291 11.48 -31.23 -7.15
C ILE A 291 12.69 -31.66 -6.32
N LEU A 292 12.60 -31.56 -5.00
CA LEU A 292 13.67 -31.92 -4.07
C LEU A 292 14.02 -33.42 -4.17
N ALA A 293 13.03 -34.29 -4.41
CA ALA A 293 13.28 -35.71 -4.64
C ALA A 293 14.08 -35.96 -5.93
N GLN A 294 13.87 -35.18 -7.00
CA GLN A 294 14.71 -35.26 -8.20
C GLN A 294 16.12 -34.72 -7.96
N CYS A 295 16.25 -33.61 -7.24
CA CYS A 295 17.55 -33.07 -6.86
C CYS A 295 18.36 -34.08 -6.04
N ARG A 296 17.71 -34.79 -5.10
CA ARG A 296 18.33 -35.86 -4.30
C ARG A 296 18.86 -37.00 -5.17
N LYS A 297 18.15 -37.39 -6.24
CA LYS A 297 18.60 -38.43 -7.17
C LYS A 297 19.79 -38.00 -8.03
N ALA A 298 19.96 -36.71 -8.25
CA ALA A 298 21.01 -36.15 -9.09
C ALA A 298 22.34 -35.93 -8.34
N ILE A 299 22.34 -35.98 -7.01
CA ILE A 299 23.55 -35.82 -6.19
C ILE A 299 24.11 -37.16 -5.72
N PRO A 300 25.43 -37.29 -5.52
CA PRO A 300 26.04 -38.45 -4.88
C PRO A 300 25.72 -38.50 -3.38
N SER A 301 26.23 -39.51 -2.67
CA SER A 301 26.00 -39.61 -1.23
C SER A 301 26.65 -38.45 -0.44
N ARG A 302 26.25 -38.25 0.82
CA ARG A 302 26.85 -37.22 1.68
C ARG A 302 28.35 -37.47 1.88
N GLU A 303 28.76 -38.73 2.01
CA GLU A 303 30.15 -39.16 2.17
C GLU A 303 30.99 -38.86 0.93
N GLU A 304 30.37 -38.91 -0.26
CA GLU A 304 30.96 -38.53 -1.54
C GLU A 304 30.90 -37.00 -1.79
N GLY A 305 30.34 -36.24 -0.84
CA GLY A 305 30.26 -34.79 -0.85
C GLY A 305 29.04 -34.22 -1.57
N GLY A 306 28.01 -35.04 -1.80
CA GLY A 306 26.74 -34.63 -2.39
C GLY A 306 25.95 -33.64 -1.53
N LYS A 307 25.38 -32.59 -2.13
CA LYS A 307 24.53 -31.62 -1.43
C LYS A 307 23.56 -30.88 -2.35
N VAL A 308 22.43 -30.44 -1.80
CA VAL A 308 21.55 -29.45 -2.45
C VAL A 308 21.75 -28.09 -1.77
N ILE A 309 21.94 -27.03 -2.54
CA ILE A 309 22.09 -25.65 -2.09
C ILE A 309 20.80 -24.91 -2.46
N ILE A 310 20.07 -24.44 -1.46
CA ILE A 310 18.82 -23.70 -1.65
C ILE A 310 19.06 -22.27 -1.21
N ILE A 311 18.78 -21.33 -2.11
CA ILE A 311 18.90 -19.89 -1.87
C ILE A 311 17.48 -19.31 -1.97
N GLU A 312 16.85 -19.09 -0.83
CA GLU A 312 15.45 -18.72 -0.73
C GLU A 312 15.22 -17.68 0.37
N ILE A 313 14.07 -17.02 0.31
CA ILE A 313 13.63 -16.12 1.37
C ILE A 313 13.15 -16.95 2.56
N LEU A 314 13.74 -16.71 3.72
CA LEU A 314 13.36 -17.34 4.98
C LEU A 314 12.52 -16.36 5.80
N VAL A 315 11.22 -16.66 5.95
CA VAL A 315 10.30 -15.81 6.71
C VAL A 315 10.66 -15.87 8.19
N GLY A 316 10.93 -14.71 8.79
CA GLY A 316 11.08 -14.62 10.23
C GLY A 316 11.52 -13.24 10.72
N PRO A 317 11.15 -12.85 11.96
CA PRO A 317 11.39 -11.50 12.47
C PRO A 317 12.87 -11.22 12.82
N SER A 318 13.76 -12.22 12.67
CA SER A 318 15.16 -12.12 13.12
C SER A 318 16.01 -11.07 12.39
N LEU A 319 15.54 -10.56 11.25
CA LEU A 319 16.24 -9.54 10.45
C LEU A 319 15.67 -8.13 10.66
N GLY A 320 14.79 -7.96 11.65
CA GLY A 320 14.16 -6.67 11.96
C GLY A 320 12.83 -6.43 11.24
N PRO A 321 12.08 -5.40 11.66
CA PRO A 321 10.69 -5.19 11.23
C PRO A 321 10.55 -4.91 9.74
N VAL A 322 11.46 -4.11 9.15
CA VAL A 322 11.40 -3.73 7.72
C VAL A 322 11.57 -4.94 6.81
N MET A 323 12.59 -5.76 7.06
CA MET A 323 12.81 -6.98 6.28
C MET A 323 11.65 -7.97 6.50
N PHE A 324 11.15 -8.10 7.72
CA PHE A 324 10.04 -9.01 7.99
C PHE A 324 8.76 -8.59 7.24
N GLU A 325 8.42 -7.30 7.23
CA GLU A 325 7.31 -6.76 6.43
C GLU A 325 7.49 -7.08 4.94
N ALA A 326 8.68 -6.84 4.39
CA ALA A 326 9.00 -7.13 3.00
C ALA A 326 8.85 -8.63 2.66
N GLN A 327 9.24 -9.53 3.58
CA GLN A 327 9.05 -10.97 3.43
C GLN A 327 7.56 -11.38 3.43
N LEU A 328 6.74 -10.74 4.27
CA LEU A 328 5.30 -10.98 4.30
C LEU A 328 4.60 -10.46 3.03
N MET A 329 5.03 -9.31 2.51
CA MET A 329 4.54 -8.79 1.23
C MET A 329 4.93 -9.70 0.07
N MET A 330 6.17 -10.22 0.06
CA MET A 330 6.59 -11.21 -0.92
C MET A 330 5.78 -12.51 -0.81
N ASP A 331 5.42 -12.92 0.41
CA ASP A 331 4.51 -14.06 0.59
C ASP A 331 3.12 -13.79 0.04
N MET A 332 2.56 -12.60 0.25
CA MET A 332 1.29 -12.21 -0.36
C MET A 332 1.39 -12.10 -1.89
N LEU A 333 2.52 -11.63 -2.44
CA LEU A 333 2.77 -11.64 -3.89
C LEU A 333 2.72 -13.07 -4.44
N MET A 334 3.38 -14.02 -3.76
CA MET A 334 3.34 -15.43 -4.15
C MET A 334 1.93 -16.01 -4.03
N LEU A 335 1.14 -15.60 -3.03
CA LEU A 335 -0.26 -16.02 -2.87
C LEU A 335 -1.09 -15.60 -4.07
N VAL A 336 -0.96 -14.35 -4.49
CA VAL A 336 -1.78 -13.76 -5.56
C VAL A 336 -1.39 -14.30 -6.93
N ASN A 337 -0.09 -14.40 -7.22
CA ASN A 337 0.39 -14.55 -8.59
C ASN A 337 0.87 -15.96 -8.93
N THR A 338 1.03 -16.84 -7.93
CA THR A 338 1.56 -18.18 -8.12
C THR A 338 0.84 -19.17 -7.19
N ARG A 339 1.18 -20.45 -7.28
CA ARG A 339 0.72 -21.47 -6.32
C ARG A 339 1.70 -21.64 -5.15
N GLY A 340 2.68 -20.75 -5.05
CA GLY A 340 3.77 -20.80 -4.11
C GLY A 340 3.55 -19.99 -2.82
N ARG A 341 4.62 -19.94 -2.02
CA ARG A 341 4.67 -19.25 -0.73
C ARG A 341 6.10 -19.03 -0.26
N GLN A 342 6.28 -18.02 0.60
CA GLN A 342 7.46 -17.93 1.43
C GLN A 342 7.31 -18.82 2.67
N ARG A 343 8.43 -19.38 3.13
CA ARG A 343 8.47 -20.45 4.13
C ARG A 343 9.34 -20.04 5.31
N ASP A 344 8.91 -20.42 6.50
CA ASP A 344 9.74 -20.34 7.71
C ASP A 344 10.64 -21.58 7.85
N GLU A 345 11.47 -21.61 8.89
CA GLU A 345 12.40 -22.73 9.13
C GLU A 345 11.69 -24.07 9.34
N SER A 346 10.54 -24.07 10.02
CA SER A 346 9.76 -25.28 10.28
C SER A 346 9.09 -25.80 9.01
N ASP A 347 8.59 -24.92 8.14
CA ASP A 347 8.10 -25.30 6.81
C ASP A 347 9.22 -25.98 6.00
N TRP A 348 10.42 -25.39 5.96
CA TRP A 348 11.57 -25.93 5.24
C TRP A 348 12.03 -27.29 5.76
N GLU A 349 12.16 -27.44 7.08
CA GLU A 349 12.48 -28.72 7.72
C GLU A 349 11.51 -29.82 7.29
N ASN A 350 10.21 -29.53 7.33
CA ASN A 350 9.18 -30.47 6.92
C ASN A 350 9.30 -30.87 5.45
N LEU A 351 9.61 -29.92 4.55
CA LEU A 351 9.85 -30.23 3.14
C LEU A 351 11.06 -31.14 2.95
N PHE A 352 12.17 -30.85 3.63
CA PHE A 352 13.38 -31.65 3.53
C PHE A 352 13.15 -33.08 4.01
N LEU A 353 12.46 -33.25 5.15
CA LEU A 353 12.09 -34.56 5.69
C LEU A 353 11.19 -35.34 4.73
N LYS A 354 10.16 -34.70 4.17
CA LYS A 354 9.26 -35.33 3.19
C LYS A 354 9.95 -35.72 1.88
N ALA A 355 10.91 -34.91 1.43
CA ALA A 355 11.77 -35.24 0.28
C ALA A 355 12.84 -36.31 0.63
N GLY A 356 12.94 -36.68 1.91
CA GLY A 356 13.80 -37.73 2.43
C GLY A 356 15.27 -37.32 2.53
N PHE A 357 15.54 -36.06 2.84
CA PHE A 357 16.81 -35.62 3.41
C PHE A 357 16.80 -35.84 4.93
N SER A 358 17.96 -36.13 5.50
CA SER A 358 18.11 -36.46 6.92
C SER A 358 18.80 -35.38 7.75
N ASP A 359 19.31 -34.33 7.12
CA ASP A 359 20.04 -33.23 7.76
C ASP A 359 19.96 -31.98 6.87
N TYR A 360 19.96 -30.80 7.48
CA TYR A 360 20.00 -29.51 6.79
C TYR A 360 20.77 -28.48 7.62
N LYS A 361 21.25 -27.43 6.97
CA LYS A 361 21.90 -26.30 7.64
C LYS A 361 21.44 -25.00 7.02
N ILE A 362 20.86 -24.13 7.84
CA ILE A 362 20.54 -22.76 7.43
C ILE A 362 21.77 -21.88 7.65
N VAL A 363 22.12 -21.11 6.62
CA VAL A 363 23.11 -20.03 6.70
C VAL A 363 22.37 -18.74 6.41
N LYS A 364 22.12 -17.94 7.45
CA LYS A 364 21.52 -16.61 7.29
C LYS A 364 22.60 -15.66 6.79
N MET A 365 22.34 -14.93 5.71
CA MET A 365 23.17 -13.80 5.32
C MET A 365 23.07 -12.74 6.43
N LEU A 366 24.21 -12.21 6.88
CA LEU A 366 24.31 -11.25 7.98
C LEU A 366 23.45 -10.01 7.71
N GLY A 367 22.82 -9.48 8.76
CA GLY A 367 22.14 -8.20 8.74
C GLY A 367 23.00 -7.08 9.34
N ALA A 368 22.95 -5.91 8.68
CA ALA A 368 23.29 -4.57 9.13
C ALA A 368 24.55 -4.39 10.00
N ARG A 369 25.70 -4.10 9.35
CA ARG A 369 26.69 -3.15 9.88
C ARG A 369 26.27 -1.75 9.45
N GLY A 370 26.41 -0.77 10.35
CA GLY A 370 25.91 0.59 10.16
C GLY A 370 26.34 1.27 8.85
N PRO A 371 25.62 2.34 8.43
CA PRO A 371 25.81 2.97 7.14
C PRO A 371 27.26 3.42 6.95
N SER A 372 27.82 3.16 5.77
CA SER A 372 29.10 3.72 5.37
C SER A 372 28.90 4.41 4.04
N HIS A 373 29.21 5.70 3.95
CA HIS A 373 29.08 6.50 2.72
C HIS A 373 30.13 6.13 1.65
N LEU A 374 30.42 4.84 1.48
CA LEU A 374 31.32 4.31 0.47
C LEU A 374 30.56 4.12 -0.85
N ILE A 375 31.28 4.30 -1.94
CA ILE A 375 30.83 3.99 -3.30
C ILE A 375 31.78 2.91 -3.80
N PRO A 376 31.30 1.72 -4.21
CA PRO A 376 29.89 1.24 -4.29
C PRO A 376 29.23 0.99 -2.91
N PRO A 377 27.89 0.83 -2.84
CA PRO A 377 27.18 0.50 -1.58
C PRO A 377 27.72 -0.81 -0.97
N THR A 378 27.64 -0.93 0.35
CA THR A 378 28.04 -2.17 1.04
C THR A 378 27.02 -3.29 0.83
N ASP A 379 27.41 -4.53 1.14
CA ASP A 379 26.51 -5.69 1.11
C ASP A 379 25.26 -5.49 1.98
N ASP A 380 25.44 -4.89 3.16
CA ASP A 380 24.35 -4.59 4.09
C ASP A 380 23.40 -3.51 3.53
N GLU A 381 23.95 -2.49 2.88
CA GLU A 381 23.17 -1.43 2.23
C GLU A 381 22.38 -1.97 1.02
N LEU A 382 22.92 -2.93 0.28
CA LEU A 382 22.23 -3.60 -0.81
C LEU A 382 21.08 -4.48 -0.33
N LEU A 383 21.30 -5.25 0.76
CA LEU A 383 20.24 -6.08 1.35
C LEU A 383 19.11 -5.22 1.93
N GLN A 384 19.45 -4.10 2.57
CA GLN A 384 18.46 -3.15 3.04
C GLN A 384 17.71 -2.48 1.88
N ALA A 385 18.43 -2.05 0.83
CA ALA A 385 17.81 -1.50 -0.37
C ALA A 385 16.88 -2.51 -1.06
N GLN A 386 17.21 -3.81 -1.05
CA GLN A 386 16.34 -4.86 -1.57
C GLN A 386 15.06 -5.01 -0.73
N ALA A 387 15.17 -4.97 0.60
CA ALA A 387 14.01 -5.02 1.49
C ALA A 387 13.09 -3.81 1.26
N ASP A 388 13.65 -2.61 1.19
CA ASP A 388 12.91 -1.38 0.94
C ASP A 388 12.27 -1.41 -0.47
N LEU A 389 12.97 -1.95 -1.47
CA LEU A 389 12.43 -2.12 -2.82
C LEU A 389 11.19 -3.02 -2.82
N TRP A 390 11.26 -4.18 -2.18
CA TRP A 390 10.12 -5.08 -2.05
C TRP A 390 8.98 -4.39 -1.31
N ARG A 391 9.26 -3.75 -0.18
CA ARG A 391 8.25 -3.03 0.61
C ARG A 391 7.51 -1.98 -0.22
N HIS A 392 8.22 -1.15 -0.97
CA HIS A 392 7.59 -0.08 -1.77
C HIS A 392 6.93 -0.59 -3.05
N SER A 393 7.51 -1.58 -3.72
CA SER A 393 6.93 -2.17 -4.95
C SER A 393 5.67 -2.98 -4.66
N LEU A 394 5.57 -3.55 -3.46
CA LEU A 394 4.51 -4.44 -3.02
C LEU A 394 3.56 -3.80 -1.98
N SER A 395 3.74 -2.51 -1.67
CA SER A 395 2.94 -1.82 -0.64
C SER A 395 1.45 -1.79 -0.98
N TYR A 396 1.09 -1.95 -2.25
CA TYR A 396 -0.29 -2.11 -2.69
C TYR A 396 -0.99 -3.37 -2.12
N LEU A 397 -0.25 -4.41 -1.71
CA LEU A 397 -0.86 -5.64 -1.17
C LEU A 397 -1.52 -5.42 0.19
N THR A 398 -1.06 -4.46 0.99
CA THR A 398 -1.68 -4.12 2.29
C THR A 398 -3.10 -3.56 2.13
N PRO A 399 -3.36 -2.52 1.32
CA PRO A 399 -4.72 -2.06 1.07
C PRO A 399 -5.59 -3.13 0.40
N MET A 400 -5.04 -3.97 -0.49
CA MET A 400 -5.82 -5.06 -1.10
C MET A 400 -6.19 -6.14 -0.08
N ALA A 401 -5.29 -6.45 0.86
CA ALA A 401 -5.58 -7.34 1.97
C ALA A 401 -6.63 -6.75 2.92
N LEU A 402 -6.55 -5.45 3.20
CA LEU A 402 -7.52 -4.72 4.03
C LEU A 402 -8.89 -4.69 3.36
N ARG A 403 -8.95 -4.36 2.06
CA ARG A 403 -10.16 -4.43 1.21
C ARG A 403 -10.77 -5.83 1.28
N CYS A 404 -9.95 -6.87 1.12
CA CYS A 404 -10.41 -8.26 1.22
C CYS A 404 -11.01 -8.55 2.60
N ALA A 405 -10.35 -8.15 3.70
CA ALA A 405 -10.85 -8.34 5.05
C ALA A 405 -12.20 -7.62 5.30
N VAL A 406 -12.35 -6.40 4.77
CA VAL A 406 -13.60 -5.63 4.82
C VAL A 406 -14.70 -6.33 4.02
N LYS A 407 -14.46 -6.68 2.75
CA LYS A 407 -15.47 -7.36 1.90
C LYS A 407 -15.86 -8.72 2.46
N LEU A 408 -14.93 -9.46 3.05
CA LEU A 408 -15.23 -10.73 3.72
C LEU A 408 -15.98 -10.54 5.04
N GLY A 409 -15.96 -9.35 5.66
CA GLY A 409 -16.58 -9.10 6.95
C GLY A 409 -15.78 -9.62 8.14
N ILE A 410 -14.45 -9.76 8.00
CA ILE A 410 -13.56 -10.27 9.06
C ILE A 410 -13.68 -9.44 10.35
N PRO A 411 -13.61 -8.08 10.33
CA PRO A 411 -13.74 -7.28 11.56
C PRO A 411 -15.06 -7.57 12.29
N THR A 412 -16.18 -7.54 11.56
CA THR A 412 -17.52 -7.82 12.09
C THR A 412 -17.64 -9.24 12.65
N ALA A 413 -17.03 -10.24 12.00
CA ALA A 413 -17.03 -11.61 12.49
C ALA A 413 -16.26 -11.78 13.81
N ILE A 414 -15.07 -11.16 13.92
CA ILE A 414 -14.29 -11.15 15.18
C ILE A 414 -15.09 -10.43 16.28
N HIS A 415 -15.71 -9.29 15.97
CA HIS A 415 -16.54 -8.55 16.92
C HIS A 415 -17.70 -9.41 17.45
N ARG A 416 -18.46 -10.07 16.54
CA ARG A 416 -19.59 -10.95 16.90
C ARG A 416 -19.17 -12.18 17.71
N ALA A 417 -17.90 -12.61 17.59
CA ALA A 417 -17.33 -13.68 18.40
C ALA A 417 -16.89 -13.23 19.81
N GLY A 418 -17.11 -11.97 20.18
CA GLY A 418 -16.69 -11.41 21.48
C GLY A 418 -15.34 -10.69 21.42
N GLY A 419 -14.95 -10.18 20.24
CA GLY A 419 -13.72 -9.41 20.03
C GLY A 419 -12.46 -10.24 19.75
N GLN A 420 -12.58 -11.57 19.74
CA GLN A 420 -11.49 -12.50 19.48
C GLN A 420 -11.99 -13.71 18.67
N SER A 421 -11.17 -14.24 17.76
CA SER A 421 -11.53 -15.40 16.95
C SER A 421 -10.30 -16.20 16.48
N THR A 422 -10.47 -17.50 16.26
CA THR A 422 -9.45 -18.35 15.62
C THR A 422 -9.68 -18.43 14.11
N LEU A 423 -8.66 -18.81 13.32
CA LEU A 423 -8.85 -18.98 11.87
C LEU A 423 -9.93 -20.01 11.50
N PRO A 424 -10.02 -21.20 12.15
CA PRO A 424 -11.13 -22.12 11.89
C PRO A 424 -12.52 -21.53 12.18
N ASP A 425 -12.64 -20.73 13.24
CA ASP A 425 -13.91 -20.07 13.59
C ASP A 425 -14.26 -18.97 12.58
N LEU A 426 -13.25 -18.25 12.08
CA LEU A 426 -13.43 -17.29 10.98
C LEU A 426 -13.88 -17.97 9.68
N ILE A 427 -13.23 -19.07 9.28
CA ILE A 427 -13.65 -19.85 8.11
C ILE A 427 -15.13 -20.25 8.24
N THR A 428 -15.53 -20.72 9.42
CA THR A 428 -16.91 -21.14 9.69
C THR A 428 -17.89 -19.96 9.69
N SER A 429 -17.60 -18.89 10.43
CA SER A 429 -18.50 -17.73 10.57
C SER A 429 -18.66 -16.93 9.28
N LEU A 430 -17.63 -16.91 8.44
CA LEU A 430 -17.63 -16.24 7.14
C LEU A 430 -18.12 -17.15 6.00
N SER A 431 -18.46 -18.41 6.30
CA SER A 431 -18.88 -19.42 5.32
C SER A 431 -17.87 -19.62 4.18
N LEU A 432 -16.57 -19.61 4.52
CA LEU A 432 -15.49 -19.84 3.56
C LEU A 432 -15.18 -21.34 3.43
N PRO A 433 -14.69 -21.80 2.26
CA PRO A 433 -14.22 -23.18 2.12
C PRO A 433 -13.04 -23.49 3.05
N SER A 434 -13.03 -24.69 3.64
CA SER A 434 -11.96 -25.11 4.57
C SER A 434 -10.57 -25.16 3.92
N SER A 435 -10.53 -25.40 2.61
CA SER A 435 -9.33 -25.34 1.76
C SER A 435 -8.65 -23.95 1.77
N LYS A 436 -9.37 -22.88 2.14
CA LYS A 436 -8.86 -21.52 2.20
C LYS A 436 -8.12 -21.18 3.50
N LEU A 437 -8.15 -22.06 4.51
CA LEU A 437 -7.52 -21.82 5.81
C LEU A 437 -6.02 -21.43 5.74
N PRO A 438 -5.17 -22.11 4.94
CA PRO A 438 -3.76 -21.72 4.82
C PRO A 438 -3.57 -20.31 4.21
N PHE A 439 -4.46 -19.91 3.31
CA PHE A 439 -4.43 -18.60 2.64
C PHE A 439 -4.96 -17.50 3.55
N LEU A 440 -6.01 -17.79 4.32
CA LEU A 440 -6.52 -16.86 5.34
C LEU A 440 -5.45 -16.59 6.41
N ARG A 441 -4.65 -17.61 6.79
CA ARG A 441 -3.49 -17.42 7.68
C ARG A 441 -2.49 -16.42 7.11
N ARG A 442 -2.18 -16.49 5.81
CA ARG A 442 -1.22 -15.59 5.15
C ARG A 442 -1.76 -14.16 5.09
N LEU A 443 -3.03 -13.99 4.72
CA LEU A 443 -3.74 -12.71 4.74
C LEU A 443 -3.70 -12.09 6.13
N MET A 444 -4.13 -12.82 7.16
CA MET A 444 -4.17 -12.33 8.54
C MET A 444 -2.77 -12.04 9.09
N ARG A 445 -1.73 -12.76 8.67
CA ARG A 445 -0.34 -12.49 9.07
C ARG A 445 0.14 -11.11 8.58
N LEU A 446 -0.18 -10.73 7.33
CA LEU A 446 0.14 -9.38 6.83
C LEU A 446 -0.65 -8.31 7.58
N LEU A 447 -1.94 -8.53 7.82
CA LEU A 447 -2.80 -7.56 8.51
C LEU A 447 -2.42 -7.37 9.99
N VAL A 448 -1.98 -8.44 10.67
CA VAL A 448 -1.42 -8.35 12.03
C VAL A 448 -0.10 -7.61 12.05
N ASN A 449 0.81 -7.88 11.11
CA ASN A 449 2.07 -7.15 11.01
C ASN A 449 1.87 -5.66 10.66
N SER A 450 0.71 -5.33 10.10
CA SER A 450 0.29 -3.96 9.78
C SER A 450 -0.47 -3.30 10.94
N ASP A 451 -0.54 -3.91 12.12
CA ASP A 451 -1.30 -3.42 13.28
C ASP A 451 -2.81 -3.19 13.02
N ILE A 452 -3.36 -3.83 11.98
CA ILE A 452 -4.80 -3.81 11.67
C ILE A 452 -5.55 -4.78 12.59
N PHE A 453 -4.94 -5.91 12.95
CA PHE A 453 -5.47 -6.87 13.93
C PHE A 453 -4.39 -7.25 14.93
N THR A 454 -4.79 -7.75 16.10
CA THR A 454 -3.86 -8.32 17.07
C THR A 454 -3.77 -9.84 16.92
N LEU A 455 -2.64 -10.42 17.34
CA LEU A 455 -2.45 -11.85 17.44
C LEU A 455 -1.93 -12.20 18.85
N THR A 456 -2.65 -13.06 19.54
CA THR A 456 -2.24 -13.61 20.83
C THR A 456 -2.14 -15.12 20.75
N THR A 457 -1.21 -15.70 21.52
CA THR A 457 -1.06 -17.16 21.61
C THR A 457 -1.49 -17.60 22.99
N THR A 458 -2.52 -18.43 23.03
CA THR A 458 -3.08 -18.91 24.30
C THR A 458 -2.06 -19.76 25.04
N THR A 459 -1.71 -19.39 26.28
CA THR A 459 -0.62 -20.04 27.05
C THR A 459 -0.89 -21.51 27.39
N THR A 460 -2.15 -21.92 27.41
CA THR A 460 -2.59 -23.28 27.76
C THR A 460 -2.69 -24.24 26.57
N THR A 461 -3.01 -23.75 25.37
CA THR A 461 -3.28 -24.59 24.19
C THR A 461 -2.33 -24.33 23.03
N GLY A 462 -1.55 -23.24 23.05
CA GLY A 462 -0.72 -22.80 21.94
C GLY A 462 -1.52 -22.29 20.73
N VAL A 463 -2.84 -22.14 20.87
CA VAL A 463 -3.72 -21.70 19.76
C VAL A 463 -3.58 -20.19 19.56
N HIS A 464 -3.42 -19.82 18.30
CA HIS A 464 -3.39 -18.44 17.82
C HIS A 464 -4.81 -17.86 17.75
N VAL A 465 -5.02 -16.74 18.44
CA VAL A 465 -6.29 -16.01 18.53
C VAL A 465 -6.08 -14.59 18.00
N TYR A 466 -6.92 -14.19 17.05
CA TYR A 466 -6.89 -12.89 16.41
C TYR A 466 -7.91 -11.96 17.09
N GLY A 467 -7.52 -10.72 17.35
CA GLY A 467 -8.37 -9.73 18.00
C GLY A 467 -8.43 -8.41 17.24
N LEU A 468 -9.36 -7.54 17.65
CA LEU A 468 -9.52 -6.21 17.09
C LEU A 468 -8.51 -5.22 17.68
N THR A 469 -8.01 -4.31 16.85
CA THR A 469 -7.34 -3.05 17.25
C THR A 469 -8.31 -1.87 17.12
N PRO A 470 -7.98 -0.68 17.68
CA PRO A 470 -8.74 0.55 17.44
C PRO A 470 -9.01 0.84 15.96
N LEU A 471 -8.07 0.51 15.06
CA LEU A 471 -8.27 0.65 13.61
C LEU A 471 -9.34 -0.32 13.10
N SER A 472 -9.23 -1.63 13.38
CA SER A 472 -10.23 -2.59 12.89
C SER A 472 -11.63 -2.38 13.49
N LEU A 473 -11.74 -1.72 14.65
CA LEU A 473 -13.03 -1.33 15.22
C LEU A 473 -13.78 -0.34 14.33
N PHE A 474 -13.08 0.53 13.59
CA PHE A 474 -13.71 1.40 12.59
C PHE A 474 -14.31 0.64 11.40
N LEU A 475 -14.06 -0.66 11.28
CA LEU A 475 -14.51 -1.50 10.16
C LEU A 475 -15.63 -2.48 10.56
N VAL A 476 -16.11 -2.40 11.81
CA VAL A 476 -17.18 -3.27 12.31
C VAL A 476 -18.55 -2.69 11.95
N ASP A 477 -19.41 -3.51 11.36
CA ASP A 477 -20.79 -3.14 11.08
C ASP A 477 -21.60 -2.99 12.38
N GLY A 478 -22.15 -1.78 12.59
CA GLY A 478 -23.08 -1.52 13.70
C GLY A 478 -22.45 -1.52 15.09
N ALA A 479 -21.12 -1.35 15.21
CA ALA A 479 -20.49 -1.13 16.51
C ALA A 479 -20.90 0.24 17.07
N TYR A 480 -21.84 0.22 18.02
CA TYR A 480 -22.13 1.36 18.89
C TYR A 480 -21.46 1.10 20.24
N PHE A 481 -20.57 1.99 20.68
CA PHE A 481 -20.23 2.11 22.09
C PHE A 481 -21.48 2.68 22.79
N ALA A 482 -22.38 1.79 23.19
CA ALA A 482 -23.77 2.09 23.55
C ALA A 482 -23.97 2.93 24.83
N ASP A 483 -22.93 3.53 25.41
CA ASP A 483 -22.96 4.15 26.74
C ASP A 483 -22.55 5.65 26.78
N ALA A 484 -22.41 6.33 25.64
CA ALA A 484 -22.14 7.77 25.63
C ALA A 484 -23.40 8.60 25.31
N ASP A 485 -23.73 9.55 26.19
CA ASP A 485 -24.76 10.61 25.99
C ASP A 485 -24.48 11.53 24.76
N VAL A 486 -23.40 11.27 24.02
CA VAL A 486 -22.98 11.96 22.80
C VAL A 486 -22.71 10.90 21.75
N ASP A 487 -23.34 11.03 20.58
CA ASP A 487 -22.98 10.29 19.36
C ASP A 487 -21.49 10.57 19.08
N ASP A 488 -20.65 9.56 19.32
CA ASP A 488 -19.21 9.70 19.48
C ASP A 488 -18.48 9.94 18.15
N GLY A 489 -19.19 9.87 17.02
CA GLY A 489 -18.58 10.08 15.70
C GLY A 489 -18.05 8.81 15.06
N HIS A 490 -18.34 7.63 15.61
CA HIS A 490 -17.79 6.36 15.13
C HIS A 490 -18.66 5.78 14.00
N THR A 491 -18.51 6.32 12.79
CA THR A 491 -19.09 5.68 11.59
C THR A 491 -18.17 4.57 11.11
N ASN A 492 -18.76 3.45 10.68
CA ASN A 492 -18.06 2.40 9.94
C ASN A 492 -17.38 3.00 8.70
N GLN A 493 -16.07 2.79 8.57
CA GLN A 493 -15.22 3.33 7.52
C GLN A 493 -14.96 2.36 6.37
N SER A 494 -15.69 1.25 6.34
CA SER A 494 -15.60 0.27 5.25
C SER A 494 -15.82 0.94 3.89
N ALA A 495 -16.78 1.87 3.77
CA ALA A 495 -17.00 2.62 2.54
C ALA A 495 -15.76 3.41 2.10
N PHE A 496 -15.03 4.05 3.03
CA PHE A 496 -13.78 4.74 2.71
C PHE A 496 -12.71 3.77 2.18
N VAL A 497 -12.48 2.64 2.86
CA VAL A 497 -11.53 1.62 2.41
C VAL A 497 -11.90 1.13 1.00
N LEU A 498 -13.18 0.85 0.78
CA LEU A 498 -13.69 0.30 -0.49
C LEU A 498 -13.62 1.32 -1.64
N ALA A 499 -13.88 2.60 -1.37
CA ALA A 499 -13.76 3.69 -2.35
C ALA A 499 -12.29 3.95 -2.70
N ALA A 500 -11.43 4.11 -1.68
CA ALA A 500 -10.00 4.38 -1.83
C ALA A 500 -9.24 3.27 -2.60
N THR A 501 -9.74 2.04 -2.52
CA THR A 501 -9.22 0.85 -3.22
C THR A 501 -10.11 0.41 -4.39
N SER A 502 -10.99 1.27 -4.89
CA SER A 502 -11.84 0.94 -6.02
C SER A 502 -11.01 0.75 -7.30
N PRO A 503 -11.45 -0.10 -8.25
CA PRO A 503 -10.76 -0.28 -9.53
C PRO A 503 -10.51 1.05 -10.26
N HIS A 504 -11.46 1.98 -10.21
CA HIS A 504 -11.34 3.31 -10.83
C HIS A 504 -10.20 4.15 -10.25
N TYR A 505 -10.01 4.12 -8.92
CA TYR A 505 -8.94 4.86 -8.24
C TYR A 505 -7.58 4.23 -8.54
N VAL A 506 -7.51 2.88 -8.55
CA VAL A 506 -6.29 2.14 -8.89
C VAL A 506 -5.89 2.38 -10.35
N GLU A 507 -6.84 2.40 -11.28
CA GLU A 507 -6.60 2.72 -12.69
C GLU A 507 -6.10 4.15 -12.89
N ALA A 508 -6.69 5.13 -12.22
CA ALA A 508 -6.21 6.52 -12.23
C ALA A 508 -4.75 6.63 -11.73
N ALA A 509 -4.41 5.91 -10.66
CA ALA A 509 -3.05 5.89 -10.13
C ALA A 509 -2.05 5.15 -11.05
N LEU A 510 -2.50 4.12 -11.79
CA LEU A 510 -1.70 3.42 -12.80
C LEU A 510 -1.32 4.32 -13.97
N GLY A 511 -2.19 5.28 -14.34
CA GLY A 511 -1.99 6.25 -15.42
C GLY A 511 -1.20 7.51 -15.03
N LEU A 512 -0.64 7.57 -13.80
CA LEU A 512 0.06 8.75 -13.30
C LEU A 512 1.19 9.23 -14.23
N ASP A 513 2.01 8.31 -14.75
CA ASP A 513 3.13 8.67 -15.60
C ASP A 513 2.69 9.23 -16.96
N ASP A 514 1.64 8.66 -17.56
CA ASP A 514 1.07 9.16 -18.80
C ASP A 514 0.48 10.56 -18.61
N TRP A 515 -0.25 10.78 -17.50
CA TRP A 515 -0.78 12.10 -17.14
C TRP A 515 0.32 13.14 -16.87
N PHE A 516 1.46 12.74 -16.30
CA PHE A 516 2.61 13.66 -16.15
C PHE A 516 3.24 14.06 -17.49
N ARG A 517 3.15 13.20 -18.50
CA ARG A 517 3.71 13.45 -19.85
C ARG A 517 2.73 14.22 -20.74
N ALA A 518 1.44 14.08 -20.50
CA ALA A 518 0.41 14.74 -21.29
C ALA A 518 0.40 16.26 -21.07
N ASP A 519 0.17 16.99 -22.15
CA ASP A 519 -0.01 18.44 -22.19
C ASP A 519 -1.50 18.76 -22.44
N ASP A 520 -2.37 18.00 -21.79
CA ASP A 520 -3.83 18.16 -21.84
C ASP A 520 -4.35 19.02 -20.69
N ASP A 521 -5.61 19.47 -20.84
CA ASP A 521 -6.29 20.32 -19.86
C ASP A 521 -6.86 19.51 -18.67
N TYR A 522 -6.64 18.19 -18.60
CA TYR A 522 -7.17 17.36 -17.53
C TYR A 522 -6.53 17.71 -16.19
N VAL A 523 -7.38 18.00 -15.21
CA VAL A 523 -6.94 18.53 -13.92
C VAL A 523 -6.37 17.43 -13.02
N SER A 524 -6.82 16.18 -13.20
CA SER A 524 -6.35 15.03 -12.43
C SER A 524 -6.13 13.76 -13.29
N PRO A 525 -5.29 12.83 -12.84
CA PRO A 525 -5.17 11.50 -13.44
C PRO A 525 -6.51 10.74 -13.53
N PHE A 526 -7.39 10.91 -12.55
CA PHE A 526 -8.72 10.30 -12.59
C PHE A 526 -9.55 10.84 -13.76
N GLU A 527 -9.58 12.16 -13.95
CA GLU A 527 -10.29 12.76 -15.07
C GLU A 527 -9.73 12.29 -16.41
N ALA A 528 -8.40 12.20 -16.52
CA ALA A 528 -7.74 11.69 -17.73
C ALA A 528 -8.05 10.20 -18.01
N ALA A 529 -8.22 9.38 -16.98
CA ALA A 529 -8.53 7.96 -17.12
C ALA A 529 -10.01 7.69 -17.43
N HIS A 530 -10.90 8.59 -17.00
CA HIS A 530 -12.35 8.34 -16.96
C HIS A 530 -13.19 9.36 -17.73
N ASP A 531 -12.56 10.33 -18.38
CA ASP A 531 -13.17 11.42 -19.16
C ASP A 531 -14.22 12.25 -18.39
N ALA A 532 -14.13 12.25 -17.05
CA ALA A 532 -15.02 13.02 -16.19
C ALA A 532 -14.39 13.23 -14.79
N PRO A 533 -14.58 14.41 -14.16
CA PRO A 533 -14.16 14.61 -12.78
C PRO A 533 -14.94 13.71 -11.80
N LEU A 534 -14.26 13.27 -10.74
CA LEU A 534 -14.82 12.35 -9.73
C LEU A 534 -16.14 12.84 -9.12
N LEU A 535 -16.19 14.12 -8.73
CA LEU A 535 -17.30 14.71 -7.96
C LEU A 535 -18.34 15.43 -8.85
N HIS A 536 -18.28 15.26 -10.18
CA HIS A 536 -19.16 15.96 -11.11
C HIS A 536 -20.52 15.25 -11.28
N GLU A 537 -21.60 16.02 -11.48
CA GLU A 537 -22.97 15.49 -11.59
C GLU A 537 -23.16 14.47 -12.73
N THR A 538 -22.42 14.63 -13.84
CA THR A 538 -22.48 13.67 -14.96
C THR A 538 -21.90 12.30 -14.62
N ARG A 539 -20.98 12.21 -13.64
CA ARG A 539 -20.44 10.93 -13.15
C ARG A 539 -21.48 10.13 -12.37
N ALA A 540 -22.31 10.82 -11.58
CA ALA A 540 -23.42 10.20 -10.85
C ALA A 540 -24.39 9.44 -11.75
N VAL A 541 -24.51 9.87 -13.02
CA VAL A 541 -25.36 9.22 -14.03
C VAL A 541 -24.64 8.11 -14.77
N ALA A 542 -23.34 8.28 -15.06
CA ALA A 542 -22.54 7.30 -15.80
C ALA A 542 -22.16 6.06 -14.97
N ASP A 543 -21.94 6.24 -13.67
CA ASP A 543 -21.51 5.19 -12.75
C ASP A 543 -22.10 5.42 -11.35
N ALA A 544 -23.35 4.97 -11.19
CA ALA A 544 -24.12 5.16 -9.97
C ALA A 544 -23.55 4.37 -8.78
N GLU A 545 -22.91 3.22 -9.02
CA GLU A 545 -22.32 2.38 -7.97
C GLU A 545 -21.10 3.06 -7.37
N LEU A 546 -20.15 3.53 -8.20
CA LEU A 546 -19.01 4.30 -7.72
C LEU A 546 -19.47 5.57 -7.01
N SER A 547 -20.44 6.28 -7.57
CA SER A 547 -20.91 7.55 -7.00
C SER A 547 -21.58 7.36 -5.63
N ALA A 548 -22.37 6.28 -5.47
CA ALA A 548 -22.93 5.91 -4.17
C ALA A 548 -21.82 5.57 -3.16
N LEU A 549 -20.84 4.75 -3.58
CA LEU A 549 -19.72 4.36 -2.73
C LEU A 549 -18.86 5.56 -2.29
N VAL A 550 -18.58 6.49 -3.20
CA VAL A 550 -17.85 7.73 -2.90
C VAL A 550 -18.68 8.60 -1.96
N GLY A 551 -19.99 8.74 -2.18
CA GLY A 551 -20.88 9.46 -1.28
C GLY A 551 -20.86 8.90 0.15
N GLU A 552 -20.99 7.57 0.30
CA GLU A 552 -20.89 6.88 1.59
C GLU A 552 -19.52 7.08 2.26
N ALA A 553 -18.44 7.02 1.49
CA ALA A 553 -17.09 7.26 1.98
C ALA A 553 -16.92 8.70 2.50
N LEU A 554 -17.42 9.70 1.78
CA LEU A 554 -17.37 11.11 2.19
C LEU A 554 -18.18 11.35 3.46
N VAL A 555 -19.38 10.76 3.57
CA VAL A 555 -20.19 10.83 4.80
C VAL A 555 -19.45 10.21 5.98
N ALA A 556 -18.86 9.02 5.80
CA ALA A 556 -18.10 8.34 6.84
C ALA A 556 -16.90 9.17 7.32
N GLN A 557 -16.16 9.80 6.40
CA GLN A 557 -15.04 10.69 6.72
C GLN A 557 -15.48 11.98 7.42
N ASN A 558 -16.60 12.58 7.00
CA ASN A 558 -17.14 13.79 7.60
C ASN A 558 -17.59 13.57 9.04
N HIS A 559 -18.14 12.40 9.34
CA HIS A 559 -18.57 12.05 10.69
C HIS A 559 -17.41 11.62 11.59
N MET A 560 -16.37 10.99 11.03
CA MET A 560 -15.22 10.50 11.78
C MET A 560 -14.57 11.59 12.65
N GLY A 561 -14.44 11.31 13.95
CA GLY A 561 -13.81 12.21 14.91
C GLY A 561 -14.62 13.46 15.26
N ILE A 562 -15.89 13.56 14.85
CA ILE A 562 -16.74 14.69 15.25
C ILE A 562 -17.01 14.71 16.75
N GLY A 563 -17.24 13.55 17.39
CA GLY A 563 -17.46 13.49 18.84
C GLY A 563 -16.24 14.00 19.60
N LEU A 564 -15.03 13.66 19.14
CA LEU A 564 -13.79 14.20 19.68
C LEU A 564 -13.70 15.72 19.52
N ALA A 565 -13.99 16.23 18.32
CA ALA A 565 -14.03 17.67 18.06
C ALA A 565 -15.02 18.40 18.99
N LEU A 566 -16.20 17.82 19.25
CA LEU A 566 -17.20 18.40 20.14
C LEU A 566 -16.78 18.36 21.61
N ARG A 567 -15.97 17.38 22.02
CA ARG A 567 -15.40 17.27 23.39
C ARG A 567 -14.23 18.23 23.60
N GLU A 568 -13.20 18.16 22.75
CA GLU A 568 -11.95 18.91 22.92
C GLU A 568 -12.08 20.38 22.53
N SER A 569 -12.90 20.68 21.53
CA SER A 569 -13.12 22.03 21.02
C SER A 569 -14.51 22.56 21.34
N ARG A 570 -15.07 22.14 22.48
CA ARG A 570 -16.40 22.55 22.96
C ARG A 570 -16.62 24.07 22.92
N ALA A 571 -15.61 24.83 23.36
CA ALA A 571 -15.63 26.30 23.39
C ALA A 571 -15.86 26.97 22.01
N VAL A 572 -15.63 26.25 20.90
CA VAL A 572 -15.91 26.74 19.54
C VAL A 572 -17.40 26.88 19.28
N PHE A 573 -18.18 25.93 19.81
CA PHE A 573 -19.63 25.79 19.62
C PHE A 573 -20.44 26.46 20.76
N GLU A 574 -19.83 26.74 21.90
CA GLU A 574 -20.50 27.39 23.03
C GLU A 574 -21.03 28.80 22.67
N GLY A 575 -22.26 29.09 23.13
CA GLY A 575 -22.93 30.37 22.89
C GLY A 575 -23.42 30.58 21.45
N MET A 576 -23.37 29.55 20.61
CA MET A 576 -23.88 29.60 19.24
C MET A 576 -25.40 29.30 19.20
N GLU A 577 -26.12 29.98 18.32
CA GLU A 577 -27.56 29.78 18.10
C GLU A 577 -27.88 29.13 16.75
N SER A 578 -27.02 29.33 15.74
CA SER A 578 -27.22 28.79 14.39
C SER A 578 -25.90 28.39 13.72
N LEU A 579 -25.91 27.24 13.04
CA LEU A 579 -24.77 26.69 12.31
C LEU A 579 -25.23 26.15 10.96
N VAL A 580 -24.51 26.47 9.88
CA VAL A 580 -24.66 25.76 8.60
C VAL A 580 -23.58 24.69 8.50
N ASP A 581 -24.00 23.44 8.35
CA ASP A 581 -23.15 22.33 7.99
C ASP A 581 -23.08 22.22 6.46
N CYS A 582 -21.99 22.71 5.87
CA CYS A 582 -21.83 22.85 4.43
C CYS A 582 -21.14 21.61 3.83
N GLY A 583 -21.77 20.96 2.85
CA GLY A 583 -21.41 19.62 2.41
C GLY A 583 -21.73 18.57 3.48
N GLY A 584 -22.82 18.79 4.23
CA GLY A 584 -23.15 18.01 5.43
C GLY A 584 -23.75 16.63 5.16
N GLY A 585 -23.99 16.27 3.90
CA GLY A 585 -24.44 14.94 3.48
C GLY A 585 -25.75 14.51 4.14
N ASP A 586 -25.71 13.37 4.84
CA ASP A 586 -26.85 12.78 5.52
C ASP A 586 -27.25 13.52 6.81
N GLY A 587 -26.51 14.56 7.21
CA GLY A 587 -26.74 15.37 8.41
C GLY A 587 -26.31 14.71 9.73
N ALA A 588 -25.55 13.62 9.72
CA ALA A 588 -25.11 12.94 10.96
C ALA A 588 -24.31 13.88 11.88
N THR A 589 -23.41 14.68 11.33
CA THR A 589 -22.67 15.69 12.10
C THR A 589 -23.59 16.76 12.68
N ALA A 590 -24.51 17.31 11.89
CA ALA A 590 -25.48 18.29 12.38
C ALA A 590 -26.29 17.75 13.56
N ARG A 591 -26.75 16.50 13.49
CA ARG A 591 -27.44 15.82 14.59
C ARG A 591 -26.55 15.65 15.83
N ALA A 592 -25.29 15.26 15.66
CA ALA A 592 -24.33 15.14 16.76
C ALA A 592 -24.09 16.49 17.45
N ILE A 593 -23.99 17.58 16.69
CA ILE A 593 -23.86 18.95 17.22
C ILE A 593 -25.11 19.35 18.01
N VAL A 594 -26.31 19.15 17.46
CA VAL A 594 -27.57 19.50 18.14
C VAL A 594 -27.76 18.70 19.42
N ARG A 595 -27.37 17.42 19.45
CA ARG A 595 -27.38 16.60 20.67
C ARG A 595 -26.44 17.16 21.75
N ALA A 596 -25.20 17.49 21.36
CA ALA A 596 -24.20 18.04 22.27
C ALA A 596 -24.54 19.47 22.74
N PHE A 597 -25.23 20.25 21.90
CA PHE A 597 -25.61 21.64 22.13
C PHE A 597 -27.08 21.89 21.73
N PRO A 598 -28.06 21.55 22.60
CA PRO A 598 -29.48 21.63 22.27
C PRO A 598 -30.02 23.03 21.91
N GLY A 599 -29.23 24.08 22.14
CA GLY A 599 -29.56 25.45 21.76
C GLY A 599 -29.19 25.84 20.32
N ILE A 600 -28.38 25.03 19.63
CA ILE A 600 -27.95 25.32 18.25
C ILE A 600 -28.99 24.79 17.27
N ARG A 601 -29.37 25.59 16.29
CA ARG A 601 -30.08 25.12 15.08
C ARG A 601 -29.07 24.86 13.97
N CYS A 602 -29.08 23.68 13.39
CA CYS A 602 -28.19 23.29 12.31
C CYS A 602 -28.93 23.23 10.98
N THR A 603 -28.41 23.90 9.95
CA THR A 603 -28.85 23.77 8.57
C THR A 603 -27.82 22.94 7.81
N VAL A 604 -28.21 21.78 7.30
CA VAL A 604 -27.40 20.96 6.40
C VAL A 604 -27.57 21.49 4.98
N LEU A 605 -26.51 22.08 4.42
CA LEU A 605 -26.46 22.53 3.02
C LEU A 605 -25.72 21.49 2.19
N ASP A 606 -26.38 20.94 1.18
CA ASP A 606 -25.76 20.05 0.20
C ASP A 606 -26.48 20.13 -1.15
N LEU A 607 -25.89 19.52 -2.18
CA LEU A 607 -26.46 19.49 -3.52
C LEU A 607 -27.83 18.79 -3.53
N PRO A 608 -28.75 19.18 -4.43
CA PRO A 608 -30.12 18.65 -4.46
C PRO A 608 -30.18 17.11 -4.44
N GLN A 609 -29.37 16.44 -5.24
CA GLN A 609 -29.29 14.99 -5.33
C GLN A 609 -28.83 14.32 -4.04
N VAL A 610 -28.01 14.98 -3.22
CA VAL A 610 -27.57 14.46 -1.92
C VAL A 610 -28.71 14.60 -0.91
N ILE A 611 -29.34 15.78 -0.84
CA ILE A 611 -30.46 16.07 0.06
C ILE A 611 -31.67 15.18 -0.23
N ASP A 612 -31.95 14.87 -1.50
CA ASP A 612 -33.05 13.97 -1.89
C ASP A 612 -32.91 12.56 -1.31
N THR A 613 -31.67 12.12 -1.05
CA THR A 613 -31.34 10.81 -0.45
C THR A 613 -31.17 10.87 1.07
N ALA A 614 -31.10 12.06 1.66
CA ALA A 614 -30.87 12.23 3.08
C ALA A 614 -32.05 11.69 3.93
N PRO A 615 -31.79 11.25 5.18
CA PRO A 615 -32.84 10.79 6.08
C PRO A 615 -33.93 11.86 6.25
N LYS A 616 -35.18 11.51 5.95
CA LYS A 616 -36.34 12.40 6.15
C LYS A 616 -36.74 12.59 7.62
N VAL A 617 -35.99 11.96 8.54
CA VAL A 617 -36.20 12.08 9.97
C VAL A 617 -35.58 13.39 10.43
N THR A 618 -36.42 14.36 10.78
CA THR A 618 -35.98 15.65 11.33
C THR A 618 -35.89 15.55 12.85
N ASP A 619 -34.66 15.40 13.36
CA ASP A 619 -34.41 15.69 14.78
C ASP A 619 -34.73 17.17 15.04
N ALA A 620 -35.30 17.48 16.21
CA ALA A 620 -35.61 18.86 16.57
C ALA A 620 -34.33 19.71 16.55
N GLY A 621 -34.23 20.65 15.61
CA GLY A 621 -33.07 21.55 15.45
C GLY A 621 -32.21 21.29 14.22
N VAL A 622 -32.50 20.29 13.38
CA VAL A 622 -31.81 20.07 12.09
C VAL A 622 -32.75 20.35 10.91
N GLU A 623 -32.31 21.17 9.97
CA GLU A 623 -33.00 21.49 8.72
C GLU A 623 -32.11 21.15 7.52
N PHE A 624 -32.68 20.61 6.44
CA PHE A 624 -31.96 20.31 5.20
C PHE A 624 -32.31 21.34 4.13
N VAL A 625 -31.28 21.90 3.48
CA VAL A 625 -31.41 22.89 2.42
C VAL A 625 -30.63 22.40 1.20
N ALA A 626 -31.34 22.15 0.10
CA ALA A 626 -30.73 21.86 -1.19
C ALA A 626 -30.14 23.14 -1.79
N GLY A 627 -28.85 23.10 -2.14
CA GLY A 627 -28.17 24.24 -2.74
C GLY A 627 -26.70 23.98 -3.04
N ASP A 628 -26.11 24.88 -3.82
CA ASP A 628 -24.71 24.86 -4.17
C ASP A 628 -23.93 25.91 -3.36
N MET A 629 -22.93 25.44 -2.60
CA MET A 629 -22.08 26.28 -1.75
C MET A 629 -21.23 27.30 -2.52
N PHE A 630 -20.92 27.05 -3.80
CA PHE A 630 -20.25 28.03 -4.66
C PHE A 630 -21.16 29.22 -4.98
N SER A 631 -22.47 28.98 -4.97
CA SER A 631 -23.50 29.95 -5.31
C SER A 631 -24.01 30.70 -4.08
N HIS A 632 -24.50 29.98 -3.06
CA HIS A 632 -25.09 30.58 -1.86
C HIS A 632 -24.99 29.67 -0.64
N VAL A 633 -24.57 30.24 0.49
CA VAL A 633 -24.62 29.60 1.81
C VAL A 633 -25.67 30.33 2.66
N PRO A 634 -26.66 29.63 3.26
CA PRO A 634 -27.69 30.26 4.09
C PRO A 634 -27.10 31.06 5.27
N PRO A 635 -27.72 32.18 5.69
CA PRO A 635 -27.21 32.95 6.83
C PRO A 635 -27.23 32.16 8.14
N ALA A 636 -26.13 32.17 8.87
CA ALA A 636 -26.00 31.56 10.21
C ALA A 636 -24.88 32.21 11.01
N GLN A 637 -24.83 31.97 12.33
CA GLN A 637 -23.74 32.47 13.17
C GLN A 637 -22.40 31.79 12.83
N ALA A 638 -22.42 30.53 12.41
CA ALA A 638 -21.23 29.85 11.91
C ALA A 638 -21.50 28.98 10.69
N VAL A 639 -20.45 28.76 9.89
CA VAL A 639 -20.42 27.75 8.83
C VAL A 639 -19.36 26.72 9.18
N LEU A 640 -19.71 25.43 9.08
CA LEU A 640 -18.82 24.29 9.28
C LEU A 640 -18.52 23.64 7.93
N LEU A 641 -17.24 23.46 7.63
CA LEU A 641 -16.72 22.73 6.48
C LEU A 641 -15.84 21.58 6.99
N LYS A 642 -16.05 20.36 6.52
CA LYS A 642 -15.31 19.17 6.98
C LYS A 642 -14.78 18.40 5.79
N TYR A 643 -13.45 18.33 5.62
CA TYR A 643 -12.78 17.73 4.46
C TYR A 643 -13.34 18.19 3.10
N VAL A 644 -14.03 19.34 3.07
CA VAL A 644 -14.63 19.87 1.83
C VAL A 644 -13.54 20.50 0.99
N LEU A 645 -12.70 21.32 1.62
CA LEU A 645 -11.73 22.17 0.93
C LEU A 645 -10.56 21.38 0.34
N SER A 646 -10.24 20.19 0.87
CA SER A 646 -9.23 19.30 0.28
C SER A 646 -9.58 18.75 -1.09
N HIS A 647 -10.86 18.72 -1.46
CA HIS A 647 -11.30 18.29 -2.79
C HIS A 647 -11.15 19.35 -3.88
N TRP A 648 -10.86 20.60 -3.52
CA TRP A 648 -10.95 21.75 -4.41
C TRP A 648 -9.61 22.47 -4.56
N SER A 649 -9.41 23.11 -5.71
CA SER A 649 -8.28 24.01 -5.96
C SER A 649 -8.28 25.23 -5.02
N ASP A 650 -7.16 25.94 -4.93
CA ASP A 650 -7.04 27.12 -4.06
C ASP A 650 -8.02 28.23 -4.51
N GLU A 651 -8.22 28.41 -5.81
CA GLU A 651 -9.19 29.35 -6.39
C GLU A 651 -10.64 29.00 -6.03
N GLU A 652 -10.97 27.71 -6.03
CA GLU A 652 -12.29 27.22 -5.65
C GLU A 652 -12.53 27.33 -4.15
N CYS A 653 -11.54 27.01 -3.32
CA CYS A 653 -11.57 27.24 -1.87
C CYS A 653 -11.85 28.71 -1.54
N VAL A 654 -11.20 29.65 -2.24
CA VAL A 654 -11.45 31.09 -2.05
C VAL A 654 -12.89 31.46 -2.41
N LYS A 655 -13.47 30.89 -3.47
CA LYS A 655 -14.88 31.12 -3.83
C LYS A 655 -15.83 30.62 -2.74
N ILE A 656 -15.64 29.39 -2.26
CA ILE A 656 -16.45 28.79 -1.19
C ILE A 656 -16.37 29.66 0.06
N LEU A 657 -15.16 29.95 0.53
CA LEU A 657 -14.93 30.75 1.73
C LEU A 657 -15.47 32.18 1.62
N THR A 658 -15.46 32.77 0.41
CA THR A 658 -16.09 34.06 0.15
C THR A 658 -17.62 33.99 0.33
N GLN A 659 -18.27 32.89 -0.05
CA GLN A 659 -19.70 32.71 0.23
C GLN A 659 -19.97 32.46 1.72
N CYS A 660 -19.14 31.64 2.38
CA CYS A 660 -19.23 31.44 3.83
C CYS A 660 -19.10 32.77 4.58
N LYS A 661 -18.19 33.65 4.15
CA LYS A 661 -18.01 34.98 4.74
C LYS A 661 -19.26 35.85 4.63
N LYS A 662 -19.99 35.78 3.51
CA LYS A 662 -21.26 36.52 3.33
C LYS A 662 -22.39 35.96 4.19
N ALA A 663 -22.32 34.68 4.56
CA ALA A 663 -23.34 33.98 5.33
C ALA A 663 -23.24 34.24 6.84
N ILE A 664 -22.05 34.62 7.34
CA ILE A 664 -21.82 34.86 8.77
C ILE A 664 -21.95 36.34 9.15
N PRO A 665 -22.35 36.67 10.39
CA PRO A 665 -22.29 38.03 10.91
C PRO A 665 -20.85 38.47 11.18
N SER A 666 -20.65 39.71 11.64
CA SER A 666 -19.31 40.19 12.00
C SER A 666 -18.72 39.43 13.20
N ARG A 667 -17.40 39.53 13.40
CA ARG A 667 -16.69 38.92 14.53
C ARG A 667 -17.26 39.36 15.88
N GLU A 668 -17.62 40.65 16.01
CA GLU A 668 -18.20 41.23 17.23
C GLU A 668 -19.59 40.66 17.53
N ALA A 669 -20.32 40.29 16.48
CA ALA A 669 -21.60 39.58 16.57
C ALA A 669 -21.42 38.04 16.65
N GLY A 670 -20.18 37.55 16.79
CA GLY A 670 -19.86 36.14 17.02
C GLY A 670 -19.76 35.28 15.76
N GLY A 671 -19.68 35.89 14.56
CA GLY A 671 -19.54 35.18 13.29
C GLY A 671 -18.22 34.43 13.15
N LYS A 672 -18.25 33.18 12.67
CA LYS A 672 -17.03 32.38 12.43
C LYS A 672 -17.20 31.29 11.36
N VAL A 673 -16.11 30.90 10.72
CA VAL A 673 -16.05 29.68 9.88
C VAL A 673 -15.20 28.63 10.60
N ILE A 674 -15.72 27.42 10.71
CA ILE A 674 -15.07 26.28 11.35
C ILE A 674 -14.68 25.30 10.25
N ILE A 675 -13.41 24.96 10.16
CA ILE A 675 -12.86 24.07 9.15
C ILE A 675 -12.23 22.88 9.86
N LYS A 676 -12.71 21.67 9.57
CA LYS A 676 -12.08 20.41 9.97
C LYS A 676 -11.36 19.86 8.76
N ASP A 677 -10.05 20.08 8.70
CA ASP A 677 -9.24 19.64 7.58
C ASP A 677 -7.78 19.37 7.97
N VAL A 678 -7.01 18.77 7.06
CA VAL A 678 -5.60 18.45 7.29
C VAL A 678 -4.72 19.71 7.20
N VAL A 679 -3.77 19.83 8.12
CA VAL A 679 -2.69 20.82 8.05
C VAL A 679 -1.36 20.06 7.96
N VAL A 680 -0.87 19.92 6.73
CA VAL A 680 0.29 19.09 6.41
C VAL A 680 1.53 19.61 7.14
N GLY A 681 2.33 18.69 7.69
CA GLY A 681 3.63 19.01 8.27
C GLY A 681 3.57 19.47 9.73
N THR A 682 2.38 19.47 10.34
CA THR A 682 2.23 19.64 11.79
C THR A 682 2.52 18.35 12.55
N SER A 683 2.44 17.20 11.86
CA SER A 683 2.67 15.86 12.40
C SER A 683 4.05 15.29 12.02
N SER A 684 4.40 14.15 12.62
CA SER A 684 5.62 13.40 12.28
C SER A 684 5.36 11.90 12.22
N GLY A 685 6.30 11.12 11.68
CA GLY A 685 6.19 9.67 11.58
C GLY A 685 5.01 9.22 10.71
N GLN A 686 4.28 8.18 11.15
CA GLN A 686 3.16 7.58 10.42
C GLN A 686 2.02 8.55 10.14
N MET A 687 1.80 9.54 11.01
CA MET A 687 0.75 10.54 10.80
C MET A 687 1.10 11.49 9.65
N LEU A 688 2.36 11.91 9.54
CA LEU A 688 2.82 12.67 8.37
C LEU A 688 2.73 11.84 7.08
N GLU A 689 3.06 10.55 7.14
CA GLU A 689 2.90 9.65 5.99
C GLU A 689 1.43 9.57 5.53
N ALA A 690 0.48 9.45 6.47
CA ALA A 690 -0.94 9.47 6.17
C ALA A 690 -1.39 10.79 5.51
N GLU A 691 -0.91 11.94 6.01
CA GLU A 691 -1.20 13.27 5.43
C GLU A 691 -0.68 13.38 3.99
N LEU A 692 0.55 12.93 3.73
CA LEU A 692 1.14 12.98 2.39
C LEU A 692 0.50 11.99 1.41
N LEU A 693 0.08 10.82 1.88
CA LEU A 693 -0.68 9.88 1.06
C LEU A 693 -2.08 10.42 0.73
N MET A 694 -2.73 11.10 1.68
CA MET A 694 -3.98 11.80 1.41
C MET A 694 -3.78 12.93 0.40
N ASP A 695 -2.71 13.71 0.53
CA ASP A 695 -2.37 14.72 -0.48
C ASP A 695 -2.16 14.10 -1.87
N MET A 696 -1.43 13.00 -1.95
CA MET A 696 -1.26 12.27 -3.21
C MET A 696 -2.58 11.71 -3.74
N ALA A 697 -3.51 11.28 -2.86
CA ALA A 697 -4.85 10.86 -3.27
C ALA A 697 -5.65 12.03 -3.84
N MET A 698 -5.61 13.21 -3.21
CA MET A 698 -6.25 14.41 -3.75
C MET A 698 -5.70 14.77 -5.12
N MET A 699 -4.38 14.65 -5.33
CA MET A 699 -3.76 14.84 -6.65
C MET A 699 -4.30 13.89 -7.71
N VAL A 700 -4.43 12.61 -7.36
CA VAL A 700 -4.87 11.57 -8.31
C VAL A 700 -6.35 11.73 -8.65
N MET A 701 -7.15 12.12 -7.67
CA MET A 701 -8.60 11.98 -7.72
C MET A 701 -9.36 13.26 -8.03
N THR A 702 -8.84 14.42 -7.63
CA THR A 702 -9.55 15.71 -7.69
C THR A 702 -8.64 16.84 -8.16
N SER A 703 -9.16 18.07 -8.22
CA SER A 703 -8.36 19.28 -8.43
C SER A 703 -7.66 19.76 -7.15
N GLY A 704 -7.89 19.05 -6.05
CA GLY A 704 -7.55 19.48 -4.72
C GLY A 704 -6.17 19.05 -4.21
N ARG A 705 -5.95 19.37 -2.94
CA ARG A 705 -4.69 19.21 -2.23
C ARG A 705 -4.86 19.34 -0.72
N GLU A 706 -3.99 18.67 0.02
CA GLU A 706 -3.76 19.00 1.41
C GLU A 706 -2.75 20.14 1.51
N ARG A 707 -2.89 20.97 2.54
CA ARG A 707 -2.22 22.27 2.63
C ARG A 707 -1.44 22.40 3.91
N ASP A 708 -0.29 23.05 3.83
CA ASP A 708 0.42 23.50 5.03
C ASP A 708 -0.23 24.77 5.61
N GLU A 709 0.24 25.20 6.79
CA GLU A 709 -0.31 26.38 7.47
C GLU A 709 -0.17 27.67 6.63
N GLN A 710 0.92 27.83 5.89
CA GLN A 710 1.14 29.03 5.08
C GLN A 710 0.13 29.07 3.92
N GLU A 711 -0.09 27.94 3.28
CA GLU A 711 -1.05 27.82 2.17
C GLU A 711 -2.49 28.06 2.65
N TRP A 712 -2.84 27.56 3.84
CA TRP A 712 -4.09 27.91 4.51
C TRP A 712 -4.21 29.41 4.77
N HIS A 713 -3.15 30.04 5.30
CA HIS A 713 -3.13 31.48 5.56
C HIS A 713 -3.36 32.31 4.28
N GLU A 714 -2.76 31.92 3.16
CA GLU A 714 -2.94 32.58 1.86
C GLU A 714 -4.39 32.49 1.39
N ILE A 715 -5.01 31.30 1.47
CA ILE A 715 -6.42 31.09 1.09
C ILE A 715 -7.36 31.91 1.97
N PHE A 716 -7.14 31.95 3.28
CA PHE A 716 -7.94 32.77 4.18
C PHE A 716 -7.81 34.25 3.80
N THR A 717 -6.59 34.75 3.70
CA THR A 717 -6.33 36.15 3.34
C THR A 717 -7.00 36.53 2.00
N ASN A 718 -6.88 35.68 0.98
CA ASN A 718 -7.47 35.90 -0.34
C ASN A 718 -9.01 35.82 -0.32
N SER A 719 -9.59 35.10 0.63
CA SER A 719 -11.04 35.07 0.90
C SER A 719 -11.54 36.28 1.69
N GLY A 720 -10.64 37.22 2.01
CA GLY A 720 -10.91 38.45 2.74
C GLY A 720 -10.88 38.28 4.26
N PHE A 721 -10.29 37.21 4.77
CA PHE A 721 -10.22 36.90 6.18
C PHE A 721 -8.92 37.44 6.81
N SER A 722 -9.00 38.07 8.00
CA SER A 722 -7.91 38.82 8.62
C SER A 722 -7.16 38.13 9.77
N ASP A 723 -7.66 37.01 10.31
CA ASP A 723 -7.19 36.36 11.54
C ASP A 723 -7.68 34.90 11.69
N TYR A 724 -6.82 33.92 11.87
CA TYR A 724 -7.24 32.51 12.02
C TYR A 724 -6.58 31.86 13.22
N LYS A 725 -7.22 30.82 13.77
CA LYS A 725 -6.69 30.04 14.87
C LYS A 725 -6.73 28.56 14.53
N ILE A 726 -5.55 27.95 14.43
CA ILE A 726 -5.43 26.50 14.39
C ILE A 726 -5.52 25.97 15.83
N MET A 727 -6.47 25.05 16.06
CA MET A 727 -6.56 24.24 17.27
C MET A 727 -6.21 22.80 16.88
N ASN A 728 -5.79 21.97 17.84
CA ASN A 728 -5.43 20.57 17.56
C ASN A 728 -6.47 19.92 16.63
N LYS A 729 -6.06 19.67 15.38
CA LYS A 729 -6.84 19.01 14.32
C LYS A 729 -8.16 19.68 13.90
N LEU A 730 -8.34 20.97 14.22
CA LEU A 730 -9.41 21.83 13.70
C LEU A 730 -8.86 23.22 13.37
N VAL A 731 -9.05 23.69 12.14
CA VAL A 731 -8.77 25.07 11.76
C VAL A 731 -10.03 25.90 12.01
N SER A 732 -10.07 26.62 13.13
CA SER A 732 -11.15 27.59 13.37
C SER A 732 -10.72 28.97 12.89
N ALA A 733 -11.41 29.52 11.92
CA ALA A 733 -11.09 30.84 11.43
C ALA A 733 -12.11 31.83 12.05
N ALA A 734 -11.69 32.50 13.13
CA ALA A 734 -12.50 33.48 13.87
C ALA A 734 -12.16 34.89 13.36
N LEU A 735 -12.99 35.42 12.47
CA LEU A 735 -12.49 36.34 11.45
C LEU A 735 -13.18 37.71 11.41
N SER A 736 -12.40 38.75 11.68
CA SER A 736 -12.79 40.17 11.68
C SER A 736 -12.94 40.76 10.28
N HIS A 737 -13.83 41.76 10.19
CA HIS A 737 -13.88 42.77 9.15
C HIS A 737 -12.99 43.97 9.48
#